data_AF-A0A6N9BWX9-F1
#
_entry.id   AF-A0A6N9BWX9-F1
#
_cell.length_a   1.000
_cell.length_b   1.000
_cell.length_c   1.000
_cell.angle_alpha   90.00
_cell.angle_beta   90.00
_cell.angle_gamma   90.00
#
_symmetry.space_group_name_H-M   'P 1'
#
loop_
_entity.id
_entity.type
_entity.pdbx_description
1 polymer ?
#
loop_
_entity_poly.entity_id
_entity_poly.type
_entity_poly.pdbx_seq_one_letter_code
_entity_poly.pdbx_strand_id
1 'polypeptide(L)'
;MQANDGLVPSRTRSVQALETATVGDGLVPSRTEFMHEAKTGGHKGRPYIRFAVLAAVVLVAWIPTPAGLEPVGQSLGPAHAQEETPTEILRWLSRVRWWRQPPGGPTDVAVDAVPAGSLTVTWQAPESLAFDILHYDVQYRVQGSGDFLTRTGDGPATQVVLDGLAETTTYEVRVRAVTELGFGDWSATATGTTVRVTVRFEEGESATRQIVENTSGNEAIGAPLTATGRGALRYALEGPDAAAFGIDADSGQLRTREGVLYDHEATSRYAFTVTASDAMGGMASIAVTVTVTDVDEPPGVPDAPRTEVASPTRMTLRWEAPENTGPAIGDYDLEYRAAGQAFVNAGHQGPGTTAEIRELSRDTRYTFRVRARNAEGIGPWSPQGAGRTTRQGTEGGSTTPDDELPGVSPASLPADATATANGRVETFRVQGAFRDPQGDILYFEASSAHPSVASASFDGAVVAVRPRAVGRASIAVIASDADDDAVVGTFDIDVRAPDVPDPTVSVDAAGDNLTLVFTESFLADERRAYHVALRQKAPRGAWATACFSAHNRHATAGRLRVSAEIGVGGFLESGNLYEVTYRRVGRSCAAAERTGIWSRVAEVTAPGRPEFDLDLVFVDSPPSTHRAGIEAAADKWREILRASLPDVDFARQPIAADTCVEGQGRVTDTVDDLRVYVRLAPIDGVGGTLATAGTCVFRFASGLPILSSITFDTDDLDELSVAQNERVAMHELAHTLGFGTLWYRHSLVRYPSRDAAGDPVDEDRDTHFTGALALAAFDAAGGTEYPGRSVPVENAGGPGSRDGHWRESVFGAELMSPRVRRGQIEPLSAVTLQALADMAYRVDASRAEPYSLPALAPVLAPPTGEADAPAPGNCVVLPGGTAVDDGRPLIVLPDRVTVRPLPPR
;
A
#
# COMPACT_ATOMS: atom_id res chain seq x y z
N MET A 1 13.49 58.41 -19.56
CA MET A 1 13.73 59.28 -20.73
C MET A 1 12.56 59.11 -21.70
N GLN A 2 12.39 60.08 -22.62
CA GLN A 2 11.43 60.19 -23.74
C GLN A 2 10.75 58.88 -24.23
N ALA A 3 9.41 58.79 -24.40
CA ALA A 3 8.48 59.51 -25.32
C ALA A 3 8.37 58.81 -26.72
N ASN A 4 7.24 58.76 -27.45
CA ASN A 4 5.90 59.36 -27.26
C ASN A 4 4.79 58.63 -28.11
N ASP A 5 3.51 58.92 -27.80
CA ASP A 5 2.28 58.97 -28.67
C ASP A 5 1.78 57.75 -29.48
N GLY A 6 0.48 57.63 -29.83
CA GLY A 6 -0.64 58.60 -29.71
C GLY A 6 -2.06 58.00 -29.84
N LEU A 7 -3.11 58.86 -29.93
CA LEU A 7 -4.50 58.53 -29.54
C LEU A 7 -5.65 58.95 -30.51
N VAL A 8 -6.55 58.00 -30.83
CA VAL A 8 -8.05 58.07 -30.72
C VAL A 8 -8.79 59.01 -31.77
N PRO A 9 -10.10 59.45 -31.70
CA PRO A 9 -11.19 58.96 -32.59
C PRO A 9 -12.21 59.97 -33.22
N SER A 10 -13.23 59.47 -33.97
CA SER A 10 -14.56 60.11 -34.23
C SER A 10 -15.57 59.07 -34.82
N ARG A 11 -16.83 58.84 -34.40
CA ARG A 11 -18.06 59.63 -34.09
C ARG A 11 -19.17 59.60 -35.18
N THR A 12 -20.18 58.74 -34.96
CA THR A 12 -21.65 58.98 -34.97
C THR A 12 -22.33 59.97 -35.96
N ARG A 13 -23.29 59.50 -36.78
CA ARG A 13 -24.71 59.96 -36.84
C ARG A 13 -25.61 59.19 -37.85
N SER A 14 -26.92 59.45 -37.81
CA SER A 14 -28.04 58.80 -38.53
C SER A 14 -28.89 59.82 -39.33
N VAL A 15 -29.89 59.40 -40.15
CA VAL A 15 -31.22 60.07 -40.42
C VAL A 15 -32.06 59.50 -41.62
N GLN A 16 -33.40 59.38 -41.40
CA GLN A 16 -34.62 59.39 -42.27
C GLN A 16 -34.77 58.71 -43.67
N ALA A 17 -35.65 57.69 -43.72
CA ALA A 17 -37.02 57.58 -44.33
C ALA A 17 -37.52 58.40 -45.57
N LEU A 18 -38.33 57.74 -46.42
CA LEU A 18 -39.69 58.09 -46.98
C LEU A 18 -40.27 56.84 -47.73
N GLU A 19 -41.54 56.40 -47.60
CA GLU A 19 -42.79 56.72 -48.38
C GLU A 19 -42.82 56.28 -49.88
N THR A 20 -43.91 55.84 -50.54
CA THR A 20 -45.36 55.56 -50.23
C THR A 20 -46.01 54.62 -51.31
N ALA A 21 -47.33 54.31 -51.19
CA ALA A 21 -48.33 54.01 -52.29
C ALA A 21 -49.05 52.62 -52.37
N THR A 22 -50.02 52.41 -51.47
CA THR A 22 -51.41 51.89 -51.68
C THR A 22 -51.84 50.87 -52.77
N VAL A 23 -52.34 49.72 -52.28
CA VAL A 23 -53.70 49.09 -52.46
C VAL A 23 -54.24 48.71 -53.86
N GLY A 24 -54.64 47.43 -53.98
CA GLY A 24 -55.71 46.91 -54.85
C GLY A 24 -56.19 45.53 -54.33
N ASP A 25 -57.50 45.29 -54.27
CA ASP A 25 -58.11 44.09 -53.64
C ASP A 25 -58.13 42.82 -54.52
N GLY A 26 -58.11 41.63 -53.91
CA GLY A 26 -58.50 40.39 -54.60
C GLY A 26 -58.02 39.04 -54.04
N LEU A 27 -58.80 38.45 -53.11
CA LEU A 27 -58.97 36.99 -52.86
C LEU A 27 -57.73 36.08 -52.65
N VAL A 28 -57.56 35.67 -51.39
CA VAL A 28 -56.74 34.56 -50.84
C VAL A 28 -57.52 33.22 -50.96
N PRO A 29 -56.93 31.98 -50.94
CA PRO A 29 -55.53 31.57 -50.64
C PRO A 29 -54.83 30.63 -51.66
N SER A 30 -53.49 30.54 -51.61
CA SER A 30 -52.80 29.26 -51.33
C SER A 30 -51.27 29.36 -51.09
N ARG A 31 -50.81 28.34 -50.36
CA ARG A 31 -49.51 27.94 -49.79
C ARG A 31 -48.25 27.98 -50.71
N THR A 32 -47.08 28.30 -50.12
CA THR A 32 -45.68 27.93 -50.53
C THR A 32 -45.18 28.49 -51.88
N GLU A 33 -43.99 29.11 -52.04
CA GLU A 33 -42.61 28.68 -51.68
C GLU A 33 -41.63 29.87 -51.59
N PHE A 34 -40.36 29.61 -51.22
CA PHE A 34 -39.20 30.47 -51.54
C PHE A 34 -37.96 29.59 -51.83
N MET A 35 -37.13 30.00 -52.79
CA MET A 35 -36.08 29.16 -53.43
C MET A 35 -34.65 29.75 -53.32
N HIS A 36 -33.66 28.98 -53.77
CA HIS A 36 -32.22 29.31 -53.95
C HIS A 36 -31.96 30.60 -54.77
N GLU A 37 -30.74 31.19 -54.86
CA GLU A 37 -29.36 30.83 -54.44
C GLU A 37 -28.65 32.12 -53.86
N ALA A 38 -27.32 32.37 -53.69
CA ALA A 38 -26.08 31.76 -54.19
C ALA A 38 -24.81 32.06 -53.32
N LYS A 39 -23.74 31.26 -53.59
CA LYS A 39 -22.29 31.58 -53.79
C LYS A 39 -21.67 32.94 -53.31
N THR A 40 -20.38 33.05 -52.92
CA THR A 40 -19.19 32.14 -53.01
C THR A 40 -18.23 32.22 -51.80
N GLY A 41 -17.67 31.06 -51.38
CA GLY A 41 -16.26 30.90 -50.99
C GLY A 41 -15.80 31.28 -49.57
N GLY A 42 -14.94 30.51 -48.88
CA GLY A 42 -14.50 29.14 -49.19
C GLY A 42 -13.32 28.63 -48.33
N HIS A 43 -13.57 27.70 -47.40
CA HIS A 43 -12.60 26.77 -46.81
C HIS A 43 -13.36 25.47 -46.44
N LYS A 44 -12.77 24.29 -46.67
CA LYS A 44 -13.49 23.00 -46.63
C LYS A 44 -13.45 22.31 -45.27
N GLY A 45 -14.24 22.79 -44.32
CA GLY A 45 -14.97 21.87 -43.44
C GLY A 45 -16.20 21.34 -44.18
N ARG A 46 -16.67 20.13 -43.88
CA ARG A 46 -17.99 19.64 -44.36
C ARG A 46 -18.79 19.01 -43.21
N PRO A 47 -20.06 19.41 -43.00
CA PRO A 47 -20.90 18.89 -41.94
C PRO A 47 -21.55 17.55 -42.31
N TYR A 48 -21.94 16.79 -41.29
CA TYR A 48 -22.67 15.53 -41.43
C TYR A 48 -24.01 15.73 -42.16
N ILE A 49 -24.20 15.02 -43.28
CA ILE A 49 -25.48 14.92 -43.97
C ILE A 49 -26.28 13.77 -43.36
N ARG A 50 -27.48 14.06 -42.84
CA ARG A 50 -28.43 13.04 -42.39
C ARG A 50 -29.08 12.36 -43.60
N PHE A 51 -29.12 11.03 -43.62
CA PHE A 51 -29.94 10.30 -44.57
C PHE A 51 -31.44 10.59 -44.36
N ALA A 52 -32.13 10.94 -45.44
CA ALA A 52 -33.59 11.05 -45.48
C ALA A 52 -34.13 9.99 -46.44
N VAL A 53 -34.74 8.93 -45.90
CA VAL A 53 -35.40 7.90 -46.71
C VAL A 53 -36.75 8.43 -47.17
N LEU A 54 -36.87 8.74 -48.45
CA LEU A 54 -38.08 9.29 -49.06
C LEU A 54 -38.93 8.15 -49.64
N ALA A 55 -39.70 7.49 -48.77
CA ALA A 55 -40.65 6.44 -49.17
C ALA A 55 -41.92 7.07 -49.77
N ALA A 56 -42.23 6.73 -51.02
CA ALA A 56 -43.38 7.28 -51.76
C ALA A 56 -44.68 6.52 -51.45
N VAL A 57 -45.78 7.26 -51.29
CA VAL A 57 -47.16 6.71 -51.20
C VAL A 57 -48.11 7.65 -51.95
N VAL A 58 -49.21 7.07 -52.46
CA VAL A 58 -50.37 7.66 -53.18
C VAL A 58 -50.29 7.62 -54.71
N LEU A 59 -50.84 6.55 -55.29
CA LEU A 59 -52.14 6.63 -56.01
C LEU A 59 -52.71 5.22 -56.29
N VAL A 60 -54.04 5.08 -56.23
CA VAL A 60 -54.78 3.88 -56.62
C VAL A 60 -55.78 4.26 -57.72
N ALA A 61 -55.68 3.64 -58.90
CA ALA A 61 -56.73 3.67 -59.91
C ALA A 61 -56.59 2.52 -60.95
N TRP A 62 -57.67 1.74 -61.09
CA TRP A 62 -58.13 1.05 -62.31
C TRP A 62 -57.19 0.14 -63.13
N ILE A 63 -57.51 -1.17 -63.13
CA ILE A 63 -57.87 -1.98 -64.33
C ILE A 63 -58.48 -3.33 -63.85
N PRO A 64 -59.45 -3.95 -64.55
CA PRO A 64 -60.32 -4.99 -63.97
C PRO A 64 -59.76 -6.43 -63.97
N THR A 65 -60.44 -7.31 -63.22
CA THR A 65 -60.19 -8.76 -63.11
C THR A 65 -60.58 -9.53 -64.38
N PRO A 66 -60.16 -10.81 -64.50
CA PRO A 66 -61.16 -11.86 -64.27
C PRO A 66 -60.68 -13.15 -63.56
N ALA A 67 -61.62 -13.75 -62.82
CA ALA A 67 -61.85 -15.19 -62.61
C ALA A 67 -60.73 -16.14 -62.09
N GLY A 68 -60.94 -16.65 -60.86
CA GLY A 68 -61.26 -18.08 -60.72
C GLY A 68 -60.30 -18.97 -59.93
N LEU A 69 -60.62 -19.23 -58.65
CA LEU A 69 -61.03 -20.56 -58.13
C LEU A 69 -61.44 -20.46 -56.65
N GLU A 70 -62.29 -21.38 -56.19
CA GLU A 70 -62.89 -21.42 -54.83
C GLU A 70 -62.28 -22.55 -53.95
N PRO A 71 -62.46 -22.53 -52.61
CA PRO A 71 -61.52 -23.15 -51.68
C PRO A 71 -62.00 -24.42 -50.94
N VAL A 72 -61.03 -25.14 -50.36
CA VAL A 72 -61.18 -26.05 -49.20
C VAL A 72 -59.92 -25.92 -48.35
N GLY A 73 -59.93 -25.85 -47.01
CA GLY A 73 -61.04 -25.76 -46.08
C GLY A 73 -60.63 -26.16 -44.65
N GLN A 74 -61.35 -25.65 -43.65
CA GLN A 74 -61.15 -25.82 -42.18
C GLN A 74 -60.00 -25.02 -41.53
N SER A 75 -60.05 -24.63 -40.24
CA SER A 75 -61.13 -24.01 -39.44
C SER A 75 -60.68 -23.86 -37.97
N LEU A 76 -60.22 -22.67 -37.57
CA LEU A 76 -60.31 -22.19 -36.18
C LEU A 76 -60.55 -20.67 -36.18
N GLY A 77 -61.22 -20.18 -35.13
CA GLY A 77 -61.55 -18.77 -34.89
C GLY A 77 -62.50 -18.66 -33.69
N PRO A 78 -63.12 -17.50 -33.41
CA PRO A 78 -62.96 -16.18 -34.07
C PRO A 78 -62.61 -15.03 -33.09
N ALA A 79 -62.15 -13.88 -33.60
CA ALA A 79 -62.58 -12.53 -33.14
C ALA A 79 -61.84 -11.38 -33.85
N HIS A 80 -62.60 -10.35 -34.24
CA HIS A 80 -62.19 -8.94 -34.34
C HIS A 80 -60.86 -8.60 -35.04
N ALA A 81 -60.90 -8.56 -36.38
CA ALA A 81 -60.21 -7.49 -37.09
C ALA A 81 -61.04 -6.19 -36.97
N GLN A 82 -60.40 -5.10 -36.55
CA GLN A 82 -60.87 -3.72 -36.73
C GLN A 82 -59.88 -3.01 -37.65
N GLU A 83 -60.37 -2.16 -38.55
CA GLU A 83 -59.53 -1.39 -39.46
C GLU A 83 -58.92 -0.21 -38.70
N GLU A 84 -57.68 -0.34 -38.20
CA GLU A 84 -57.01 0.78 -37.51
C GLU A 84 -56.81 1.96 -38.46
N THR A 85 -57.27 3.13 -38.04
CA THR A 85 -57.18 4.35 -38.84
C THR A 85 -55.73 4.86 -38.92
N PRO A 86 -55.39 5.73 -39.89
CA PRO A 86 -54.08 6.41 -39.90
C PRO A 86 -53.74 7.14 -38.59
N THR A 87 -54.74 7.56 -37.83
CA THR A 87 -54.58 8.18 -36.50
C THR A 87 -54.17 7.16 -35.43
N GLU A 88 -54.63 5.91 -35.53
CA GLU A 88 -54.23 4.81 -34.65
C GLU A 88 -52.85 4.26 -35.02
N ILE A 89 -52.56 4.12 -36.31
CA ILE A 89 -51.19 3.86 -36.79
C ILE A 89 -50.22 4.95 -36.32
N LEU A 90 -50.61 6.24 -36.34
CA LEU A 90 -49.79 7.32 -35.77
C LEU A 90 -49.69 7.27 -34.23
N ARG A 91 -50.71 6.79 -33.51
CA ARG A 91 -50.66 6.52 -32.06
C ARG A 91 -49.90 5.24 -31.69
N TRP A 92 -49.70 4.34 -32.64
CA TRP A 92 -48.85 3.17 -32.53
C TRP A 92 -47.39 3.61 -32.75
N LEU A 93 -47.09 4.30 -33.85
CA LEU A 93 -45.80 4.91 -34.14
C LEU A 93 -45.35 5.93 -33.08
N SER A 94 -46.27 6.66 -32.43
CA SER A 94 -45.92 7.55 -31.31
C SER A 94 -45.59 6.81 -30.01
N ARG A 95 -46.00 5.54 -29.88
CA ARG A 95 -45.64 4.65 -28.75
C ARG A 95 -44.39 3.81 -29.06
N VAL A 96 -44.06 3.59 -30.33
CA VAL A 96 -42.79 2.97 -30.78
C VAL A 96 -41.70 4.04 -30.99
N ARG A 97 -41.60 5.01 -30.05
CA ARG A 97 -40.55 6.05 -30.05
C ARG A 97 -39.35 5.67 -29.16
N TRP A 98 -38.71 4.54 -29.44
CA TRP A 98 -37.36 4.27 -28.96
C TRP A 98 -36.31 4.85 -29.92
N TRP A 99 -36.28 6.19 -30.02
CA TRP A 99 -35.13 6.88 -30.61
C TRP A 99 -33.98 6.80 -29.60
N ARG A 100 -33.13 5.77 -29.76
CA ARG A 100 -31.87 5.58 -29.06
C ARG A 100 -31.00 6.84 -29.26
N GLN A 101 -30.93 7.70 -28.25
CA GLN A 101 -30.01 8.84 -28.21
C GLN A 101 -28.84 8.49 -27.27
N PRO A 102 -27.58 8.82 -27.64
CA PRO A 102 -26.46 8.80 -26.70
C PRO A 102 -26.74 9.71 -25.48
N PRO A 103 -26.01 9.53 -24.37
CA PRO A 103 -26.19 10.36 -23.17
C PRO A 103 -25.83 11.82 -23.46
N GLY A 104 -26.41 12.74 -22.68
CA GLY A 104 -26.03 14.16 -22.72
C GLY A 104 -24.61 14.42 -22.25
N GLY A 105 -24.17 15.68 -22.35
CA GLY A 105 -22.89 16.12 -21.81
C GLY A 105 -22.90 16.12 -20.26
N PRO A 106 -21.87 15.55 -19.60
CA PRO A 106 -21.68 15.67 -18.15
C PRO A 106 -21.67 17.14 -17.68
N THR A 107 -22.23 17.40 -16.50
CA THR A 107 -22.32 18.76 -15.94
C THR A 107 -21.33 18.97 -14.78
N ASP A 108 -21.22 20.21 -14.33
CA ASP A 108 -20.49 20.59 -13.10
C ASP A 108 -19.05 20.06 -13.04
N VAL A 109 -18.35 20.12 -14.18
CA VAL A 109 -16.95 19.68 -14.28
C VAL A 109 -16.05 20.62 -13.49
N ALA A 110 -15.50 20.12 -12.37
CA ALA A 110 -14.51 20.81 -11.55
C ALA A 110 -13.12 20.19 -11.73
N VAL A 111 -12.08 21.01 -11.68
CA VAL A 111 -10.69 20.61 -11.94
C VAL A 111 -9.79 21.14 -10.81
N ASP A 112 -9.56 20.31 -9.80
CA ASP A 112 -8.74 20.63 -8.64
C ASP A 112 -7.27 20.26 -8.87
N ALA A 113 -6.35 21.13 -8.44
CA ALA A 113 -4.92 20.89 -8.58
C ALA A 113 -4.42 19.86 -7.55
N VAL A 114 -3.75 18.81 -8.02
CA VAL A 114 -3.09 17.81 -7.17
C VAL A 114 -1.58 18.07 -7.16
N PRO A 115 -0.89 17.89 -6.02
CA PRO A 115 0.57 17.97 -5.96
C PRO A 115 1.27 17.07 -7.00
N ALA A 116 2.37 17.58 -7.56
CA ALA A 116 3.26 16.90 -8.51
C ALA A 116 2.61 16.56 -9.86
N GLY A 117 2.32 17.61 -10.65
CA GLY A 117 2.01 17.45 -12.09
C GLY A 117 0.72 16.68 -12.37
N SER A 118 -0.33 16.90 -11.56
CA SER A 118 -1.61 16.21 -11.71
C SER A 118 -2.81 17.11 -11.41
N LEU A 119 -3.98 16.72 -11.93
CA LEU A 119 -5.27 17.41 -11.77
C LEU A 119 -6.38 16.38 -11.47
N THR A 120 -7.09 16.55 -10.37
CA THR A 120 -8.33 15.80 -10.11
C THR A 120 -9.47 16.47 -10.87
N VAL A 121 -10.08 15.73 -11.78
CA VAL A 121 -11.29 16.13 -12.50
C VAL A 121 -12.47 15.42 -11.86
N THR A 122 -13.52 16.16 -11.49
CA THR A 122 -14.80 15.61 -11.01
C THR A 122 -15.94 16.18 -11.84
N TRP A 123 -17.06 15.46 -11.93
CA TRP A 123 -18.25 15.90 -12.67
C TRP A 123 -19.53 15.28 -12.10
N GLN A 124 -20.68 15.75 -12.60
CA GLN A 124 -21.98 15.09 -12.42
C GLN A 124 -22.35 14.27 -13.66
N ALA A 125 -23.00 13.14 -13.44
CA ALA A 125 -23.47 12.27 -14.51
C ALA A 125 -24.60 12.94 -15.31
N PRO A 126 -24.59 12.82 -16.66
CA PRO A 126 -25.70 13.30 -17.49
C PRO A 126 -26.95 12.42 -17.31
N GLU A 127 -28.13 12.98 -17.56
CA GLU A 127 -29.37 12.19 -17.66
C GLU A 127 -29.26 11.18 -18.83
N SER A 128 -29.33 9.89 -18.51
CA SER A 128 -29.49 8.81 -19.50
C SER A 128 -30.92 8.28 -19.45
N LEU A 129 -31.56 8.19 -20.62
CA LEU A 129 -32.99 7.84 -20.73
C LEU A 129 -33.24 6.36 -21.09
N ALA A 130 -32.19 5.54 -21.25
CA ALA A 130 -32.35 4.12 -21.63
C ALA A 130 -31.16 3.18 -21.38
N PHE A 131 -29.93 3.67 -21.13
CA PHE A 131 -28.72 2.83 -21.09
C PHE A 131 -27.78 3.22 -19.95
N ASP A 132 -27.15 2.23 -19.32
CA ASP A 132 -26.12 2.47 -18.32
C ASP A 132 -24.88 3.11 -18.95
N ILE A 133 -24.28 4.06 -18.22
CA ILE A 133 -23.00 4.65 -18.59
C ILE A 133 -21.92 3.60 -18.32
N LEU A 134 -21.19 3.20 -19.34
CA LEU A 134 -20.09 2.24 -19.24
C LEU A 134 -18.86 2.91 -18.64
N HIS A 135 -18.52 4.10 -19.14
CA HIS A 135 -17.42 4.92 -18.66
C HIS A 135 -17.55 6.38 -19.13
N TYR A 136 -16.53 7.19 -18.83
CA TYR A 136 -16.37 8.54 -19.35
C TYR A 136 -15.04 8.68 -20.09
N ASP A 137 -15.02 9.46 -21.18
CA ASP A 137 -13.76 9.99 -21.73
C ASP A 137 -13.51 11.38 -21.14
N VAL A 138 -12.28 11.63 -20.71
CA VAL A 138 -11.79 12.94 -20.26
C VAL A 138 -10.75 13.45 -21.26
N GLN A 139 -11.06 14.55 -21.92
CA GLN A 139 -10.13 15.24 -22.83
C GLN A 139 -9.47 16.42 -22.13
N TYR A 140 -8.15 16.56 -22.28
CA TYR A 140 -7.35 17.63 -21.68
C TYR A 140 -6.25 18.14 -22.62
N ARG A 141 -5.89 19.41 -22.51
CA ARG A 141 -4.75 20.03 -23.21
C ARG A 141 -4.22 21.23 -22.44
N VAL A 142 -3.00 21.68 -22.72
CA VAL A 142 -2.51 22.98 -22.20
C VAL A 142 -3.39 24.09 -22.77
N GLN A 143 -3.77 25.07 -21.96
CA GLN A 143 -4.65 26.16 -22.35
C GLN A 143 -4.07 26.92 -23.57
N GLY A 144 -4.86 27.04 -24.63
CA GLY A 144 -4.43 27.64 -25.89
C GLY A 144 -3.48 26.80 -26.77
N SER A 145 -3.19 25.55 -26.41
CA SER A 145 -2.48 24.61 -27.30
C SER A 145 -3.43 23.95 -28.32
N GLY A 146 -2.89 23.04 -29.14
CA GLY A 146 -3.58 22.36 -30.24
C GLY A 146 -4.60 21.32 -29.78
N ASP A 147 -4.42 20.07 -30.19
CA ASP A 147 -5.40 19.01 -29.98
C ASP A 147 -5.49 18.53 -28.53
N PHE A 148 -6.63 17.92 -28.20
CA PHE A 148 -6.88 17.36 -26.88
C PHE A 148 -6.32 15.94 -26.75
N LEU A 149 -5.47 15.73 -25.75
CA LEU A 149 -5.16 14.39 -25.25
C LEU A 149 -6.44 13.79 -24.66
N THR A 150 -6.70 12.51 -24.93
CA THR A 150 -7.88 11.80 -24.40
C THR A 150 -7.43 10.73 -23.41
N ARG A 151 -8.10 10.66 -22.26
CA ARG A 151 -8.05 9.53 -21.33
C ARG A 151 -9.45 8.93 -21.24
N THR A 152 -9.59 7.70 -21.69
CA THR A 152 -10.77 6.87 -21.41
C THR A 152 -10.69 6.37 -19.96
N GLY A 153 -11.83 6.33 -19.27
CA GLY A 153 -11.94 5.77 -17.92
C GLY A 153 -12.39 4.31 -17.93
N ASP A 154 -12.08 3.58 -16.87
CA ASP A 154 -12.29 2.13 -16.77
C ASP A 154 -13.67 1.74 -16.19
N GLY A 155 -14.58 2.70 -16.01
CA GLY A 155 -15.91 2.48 -15.43
C GLY A 155 -16.73 3.77 -15.20
N PRO A 156 -17.94 3.67 -14.65
CA PRO A 156 -18.88 4.79 -14.46
C PRO A 156 -18.53 5.78 -13.34
N ALA A 157 -17.28 5.80 -12.86
CA ALA A 157 -16.84 6.74 -11.84
C ALA A 157 -16.86 8.18 -12.37
N THR A 158 -17.47 9.12 -11.63
CA THR A 158 -17.58 10.53 -12.04
C THR A 158 -16.38 11.38 -11.60
N GLN A 159 -15.20 10.77 -11.57
CA GLN A 159 -13.93 11.36 -11.14
C GLN A 159 -12.75 10.68 -11.83
N VAL A 160 -11.71 11.44 -12.19
CA VAL A 160 -10.41 10.90 -12.61
C VAL A 160 -9.26 11.80 -12.15
N VAL A 161 -8.07 11.25 -11.94
CA VAL A 161 -6.86 12.02 -11.61
C VAL A 161 -5.93 11.99 -12.82
N LEU A 162 -5.92 13.08 -13.59
CA LEU A 162 -5.01 13.27 -14.73
C LEU A 162 -3.58 13.50 -14.22
N ASP A 163 -2.63 12.77 -14.76
CA ASP A 163 -1.24 12.68 -14.30
C ASP A 163 -0.24 12.87 -15.45
N GLY A 164 1.06 12.97 -15.11
CA GLY A 164 2.13 13.22 -16.09
C GLY A 164 2.09 14.63 -16.71
N LEU A 165 1.40 15.58 -16.09
CA LEU A 165 1.18 16.93 -16.60
C LEU A 165 2.35 17.86 -16.27
N ALA A 166 2.63 18.81 -17.17
CA ALA A 166 3.61 19.87 -16.92
C ALA A 166 3.18 20.73 -15.72
N GLU A 167 4.12 21.15 -14.89
CA GLU A 167 3.87 21.92 -13.66
C GLU A 167 3.62 23.41 -13.94
N THR A 168 2.95 24.11 -13.01
CA THR A 168 2.63 25.55 -13.12
C THR A 168 1.92 25.91 -14.43
N THR A 169 1.21 24.94 -15.01
CA THR A 169 0.65 24.99 -16.36
C THR A 169 -0.87 24.85 -16.28
N THR A 170 -1.60 25.75 -16.91
CA THR A 170 -3.06 25.69 -16.98
C THR A 170 -3.48 24.74 -18.10
N TYR A 171 -4.39 23.83 -17.78
CA TYR A 171 -5.02 22.91 -18.71
C TYR A 171 -6.49 23.25 -18.91
N GLU A 172 -6.98 23.08 -20.12
CA GLU A 172 -8.39 23.01 -20.48
C GLU A 172 -8.83 21.54 -20.45
N VAL A 173 -9.97 21.25 -19.83
CA VAL A 173 -10.49 19.89 -19.61
C VAL A 173 -11.98 19.81 -19.96
N ARG A 174 -12.41 18.72 -20.61
CA ARG A 174 -13.82 18.40 -20.88
C ARG A 174 -14.08 16.89 -20.76
N VAL A 175 -15.32 16.51 -20.49
CA VAL A 175 -15.71 15.10 -20.22
C VAL A 175 -16.90 14.73 -21.10
N ARG A 176 -17.01 13.47 -21.56
CA ARG A 176 -18.24 12.92 -22.14
C ARG A 176 -18.56 11.56 -21.52
N ALA A 177 -19.84 11.22 -21.43
CA ALA A 177 -20.28 9.87 -21.06
C ALA A 177 -20.25 8.92 -22.27
N VAL A 178 -20.06 7.62 -22.03
CA VAL A 178 -20.07 6.58 -23.05
C VAL A 178 -21.02 5.46 -22.62
N THR A 179 -21.87 5.00 -23.53
CA THR A 179 -22.86 3.92 -23.29
C THR A 179 -22.75 2.86 -24.39
N GLU A 180 -23.55 1.80 -24.32
CA GLU A 180 -23.71 0.82 -25.42
C GLU A 180 -24.12 1.45 -26.78
N LEU A 181 -24.66 2.68 -26.78
CA LEU A 181 -24.97 3.43 -28.00
C LEU A 181 -23.78 4.22 -28.57
N GLY A 182 -22.63 4.17 -27.90
CA GLY A 182 -21.45 4.98 -28.18
C GLY A 182 -21.39 6.27 -27.38
N PHE A 183 -20.70 7.26 -27.94
CA PHE A 183 -20.29 8.49 -27.27
C PHE A 183 -21.43 9.51 -27.13
N GLY A 184 -21.58 10.05 -25.91
CA GLY A 184 -22.38 11.24 -25.64
C GLY A 184 -21.71 12.55 -26.04
N ASP A 185 -22.44 13.65 -25.83
CA ASP A 185 -21.92 15.00 -26.01
C ASP A 185 -20.77 15.31 -25.02
N TRP A 186 -19.90 16.26 -25.39
CA TRP A 186 -18.89 16.81 -24.49
C TRP A 186 -19.50 17.84 -23.54
N SER A 187 -19.03 17.86 -22.30
CA SER A 187 -19.29 18.88 -21.30
C SER A 187 -18.85 20.28 -21.75
N ALA A 188 -19.28 21.29 -21.00
CA ALA A 188 -18.56 22.56 -20.98
C ALA A 188 -17.08 22.33 -20.62
N THR A 189 -16.18 23.14 -21.19
CA THR A 189 -14.74 23.05 -20.90
C THR A 189 -14.42 23.81 -19.62
N ALA A 190 -13.87 23.10 -18.64
CA ALA A 190 -13.34 23.63 -17.40
C ALA A 190 -11.82 23.86 -17.51
N THR A 191 -11.23 24.53 -16.51
CA THR A 191 -9.77 24.77 -16.46
C THR A 191 -9.21 24.54 -15.07
N GLY A 192 -8.00 23.98 -14.99
CA GLY A 192 -7.24 23.84 -13.75
C GLY A 192 -5.74 24.02 -14.00
N THR A 193 -5.01 24.48 -13.00
CA THR A 193 -3.56 24.78 -13.11
C THR A 193 -2.76 23.89 -12.17
N THR A 194 -1.84 23.12 -12.74
CA THR A 194 -0.97 22.21 -11.97
C THR A 194 -0.05 22.97 -11.02
N VAL A 195 0.24 22.42 -9.85
CA VAL A 195 1.14 23.05 -8.87
C VAL A 195 2.51 22.38 -8.84
N ARG A 196 3.57 23.20 -8.76
CA ARG A 196 4.94 22.73 -8.55
C ARG A 196 5.14 22.33 -7.10
N VAL A 197 5.55 21.08 -6.87
CA VAL A 197 6.01 20.63 -5.54
C VAL A 197 7.50 20.87 -5.43
N THR A 198 7.88 21.68 -4.46
CA THR A 198 9.25 21.88 -3.97
C THR A 198 9.41 21.19 -2.63
N VAL A 199 10.57 20.60 -2.35
CA VAL A 199 10.88 20.16 -0.98
C VAL A 199 10.90 21.39 -0.05
N ARG A 200 10.32 21.26 1.15
CA ARG A 200 10.36 22.29 2.21
C ARG A 200 10.09 21.67 3.58
N PHE A 201 10.73 22.17 4.62
CA PHE A 201 10.43 21.80 6.00
C PHE A 201 9.13 22.46 6.48
N GLU A 202 8.36 21.76 7.33
CA GLU A 202 7.10 22.28 7.89
C GLU A 202 7.35 23.35 8.97
N GLU A 203 8.48 23.26 9.67
CA GLU A 203 8.93 24.25 10.67
C GLU A 203 9.58 25.51 10.05
N GLY A 204 9.70 25.57 8.72
CA GLY A 204 10.27 26.72 8.00
C GLY A 204 11.80 26.67 7.88
N GLU A 205 12.46 27.82 8.07
CA GLU A 205 13.91 28.00 7.82
C GLU A 205 14.80 27.62 9.02
N SER A 206 14.24 27.57 10.24
CA SER A 206 14.98 27.24 11.45
C SER A 206 14.15 26.51 12.49
N ALA A 207 14.72 25.49 13.13
CA ALA A 207 14.13 24.75 14.23
C ALA A 207 15.03 24.76 15.48
N THR A 208 14.40 24.80 16.65
CA THR A 208 15.08 24.60 17.94
C THR A 208 14.67 23.26 18.53
N ARG A 209 15.61 22.59 19.19
CA ARG A 209 15.38 21.42 20.04
C ARG A 209 16.15 21.59 21.35
N GLN A 210 15.80 20.79 22.36
CA GLN A 210 16.47 20.78 23.65
C GLN A 210 16.75 19.33 24.07
N ILE A 211 17.86 19.13 24.77
CA ILE A 211 18.17 17.92 25.54
C ILE A 211 18.56 18.33 26.95
N VAL A 212 18.36 17.44 27.91
CA VAL A 212 18.96 17.58 29.24
C VAL A 212 20.45 17.25 29.13
N GLU A 213 21.31 17.82 29.95
CA GLU A 213 22.69 17.34 30.04
C GLU A 213 22.77 15.91 30.59
N ASN A 214 23.93 15.27 30.43
CA ASN A 214 24.14 13.85 30.75
C ASN A 214 23.16 12.87 30.06
N THR A 215 22.38 13.33 29.06
CA THR A 215 21.49 12.48 28.23
C THR A 215 22.28 11.40 27.50
N SER A 216 21.84 10.15 27.61
CA SER A 216 22.45 8.99 26.97
C SER A 216 22.47 9.08 25.43
N GLY A 217 23.44 8.41 24.81
CA GLY A 217 23.53 8.30 23.36
C GLY A 217 22.38 7.51 22.73
N ASN A 218 22.08 7.81 21.47
CA ASN A 218 20.98 7.25 20.66
C ASN A 218 19.55 7.61 21.12
N GLU A 219 19.37 8.49 22.11
CA GLU A 219 18.06 9.01 22.54
C GLU A 219 17.44 9.97 21.52
N ALA A 220 16.11 10.07 21.49
CA ALA A 220 15.37 10.89 20.53
C ALA A 220 15.27 12.37 20.95
N ILE A 221 15.78 13.27 20.11
CA ILE A 221 15.84 14.71 20.40
C ILE A 221 14.56 15.41 19.91
N GLY A 222 13.54 15.40 20.76
CA GLY A 222 12.24 16.00 20.49
C GLY A 222 11.53 15.41 19.26
N ALA A 223 10.64 16.18 18.65
CA ALA A 223 9.92 15.75 17.45
C ALA A 223 10.86 15.64 16.23
N PRO A 224 10.61 14.68 15.31
CA PRO A 224 11.26 14.65 14.00
C PRO A 224 11.13 15.96 13.23
N LEU A 225 12.06 16.21 12.31
CA LEU A 225 12.03 17.38 11.42
C LEU A 225 11.30 17.02 10.12
N THR A 226 9.99 17.24 10.09
CA THR A 226 9.17 16.91 8.91
C THR A 226 9.44 17.86 7.75
N ALA A 227 9.65 17.28 6.56
CA ALA A 227 9.58 17.99 5.29
C ALA A 227 8.47 17.42 4.39
N THR A 228 7.96 18.28 3.52
CA THR A 228 7.04 17.92 2.41
C THR A 228 7.82 17.96 1.10
N GLY A 229 7.55 17.05 0.16
CA GLY A 229 8.26 16.91 -1.11
C GLY A 229 7.67 15.78 -1.97
N ARG A 230 8.42 15.25 -2.96
CA ARG A 230 7.89 14.25 -3.90
C ARG A 230 8.16 12.81 -3.48
N GLY A 231 7.17 12.19 -2.84
CA GLY A 231 7.26 10.81 -2.39
C GLY A 231 8.13 10.68 -1.14
N ALA A 232 8.94 9.62 -1.05
CA ALA A 232 9.82 9.38 0.09
C ALA A 232 10.98 10.38 0.11
N LEU A 233 11.23 10.96 1.29
CA LEU A 233 12.34 11.90 1.53
C LEU A 233 13.52 11.20 2.21
N ARG A 234 14.72 11.71 1.96
CA ARG A 234 15.96 11.33 2.64
C ARG A 234 16.51 12.50 3.45
N TYR A 235 16.78 12.27 4.73
CA TYR A 235 17.30 13.28 5.65
C TYR A 235 18.78 13.05 5.97
N ALA A 236 19.57 14.13 6.08
CA ALA A 236 20.98 14.10 6.47
C ALA A 236 21.37 15.30 7.35
N LEU A 237 22.49 15.17 8.08
CA LEU A 237 23.09 16.25 8.90
C LEU A 237 24.33 16.82 8.20
N GLU A 238 24.45 18.15 8.20
CA GLU A 238 25.62 18.89 7.68
C GLU A 238 26.00 20.05 8.61
N GLY A 239 27.23 20.57 8.51
CA GLY A 239 27.72 21.69 9.33
C GLY A 239 28.62 21.26 10.49
N PRO A 240 29.03 22.20 11.36
CA PRO A 240 30.12 21.99 12.31
C PRO A 240 29.77 20.96 13.40
N ASP A 241 28.60 21.12 14.03
CA ASP A 241 28.21 20.32 15.19
C ASP A 241 27.43 19.06 14.81
N ALA A 242 27.21 18.82 13.51
CA ALA A 242 26.51 17.65 12.98
C ALA A 242 27.14 16.32 13.46
N ALA A 243 28.45 16.31 13.72
CA ALA A 243 29.16 15.14 14.24
C ALA A 243 28.73 14.74 15.66
N ALA A 244 28.16 15.65 16.45
CA ALA A 244 27.68 15.37 17.81
C ALA A 244 26.30 14.69 17.85
N PHE A 245 25.65 14.47 16.70
CA PHE A 245 24.29 13.94 16.60
C PHE A 245 24.16 12.84 15.54
N GLY A 246 23.00 12.21 15.50
CA GLY A 246 22.56 11.35 14.39
C GLY A 246 21.17 11.77 13.91
N ILE A 247 20.80 11.39 12.68
CA ILE A 247 19.44 11.52 12.18
C ILE A 247 19.00 10.21 11.53
N ASP A 248 17.76 9.82 11.79
CA ASP A 248 17.14 8.72 11.05
C ASP A 248 16.80 9.22 9.64
N ALA A 249 17.45 8.62 8.64
CA ALA A 249 17.44 9.12 7.26
C ALA A 249 16.11 8.94 6.53
N ASP A 250 15.14 8.19 7.07
CA ASP A 250 13.81 7.97 6.47
C ASP A 250 12.71 8.77 7.19
N SER A 251 12.88 9.08 8.49
CA SER A 251 11.86 9.76 9.32
C SER A 251 12.22 11.17 9.77
N GLY A 252 13.48 11.60 9.63
CA GLY A 252 13.93 12.92 10.11
C GLY A 252 14.04 13.02 11.64
N GLN A 253 13.97 11.90 12.38
CA GLN A 253 14.16 11.89 13.83
C GLN A 253 15.63 12.16 14.17
N LEU A 254 15.90 13.34 14.71
CA LEU A 254 17.17 13.69 15.31
C LEU A 254 17.41 12.85 16.59
N ARG A 255 18.65 12.42 16.81
CA ARG A 255 19.08 11.65 17.99
C ARG A 255 20.41 12.14 18.57
N THR A 256 20.61 11.92 19.87
CA THR A 256 21.94 12.01 20.48
C THR A 256 22.85 10.92 19.91
N ARG A 257 24.17 11.12 20.00
CA ARG A 257 25.17 10.19 19.47
C ARG A 257 25.88 9.45 20.60
N GLU A 258 26.04 8.15 20.41
CA GLU A 258 26.81 7.30 21.32
C GLU A 258 28.27 7.75 21.44
N GLY A 259 28.78 7.86 22.68
CA GLY A 259 30.13 8.34 22.98
C GLY A 259 30.29 9.86 23.05
N VAL A 260 29.23 10.65 22.87
CA VAL A 260 29.23 12.10 23.13
C VAL A 260 28.75 12.35 24.56
N LEU A 261 29.49 13.16 25.31
CA LEU A 261 29.04 13.75 26.57
C LEU A 261 28.39 15.10 26.26
N TYR A 262 27.15 15.30 26.74
CA TYR A 262 26.45 16.58 26.68
C TYR A 262 26.53 17.19 28.09
N ASP A 263 27.26 18.29 28.19
CA ASP A 263 27.76 18.94 29.41
C ASP A 263 27.48 20.44 29.19
N HIS A 264 26.73 21.08 30.09
CA HIS A 264 26.23 22.44 29.88
C HIS A 264 27.39 23.47 29.92
N GLU A 265 28.32 23.31 30.85
CA GLU A 265 29.45 24.22 31.09
C GLU A 265 30.44 24.17 29.93
N ALA A 266 30.64 22.98 29.35
CA ALA A 266 31.49 22.77 28.19
C ALA A 266 30.80 23.20 26.90
N THR A 267 29.53 22.84 26.65
CA THR A 267 28.81 23.20 25.41
C THR A 267 27.27 23.21 25.57
N SER A 268 26.76 24.28 26.20
CA SER A 268 25.33 24.58 26.35
C SER A 268 24.50 24.69 25.04
N ARG A 269 25.14 24.75 23.86
CA ARG A 269 24.43 24.79 22.55
C ARG A 269 25.26 24.22 21.40
N TYR A 270 24.56 23.58 20.47
CA TYR A 270 25.08 23.08 19.20
C TYR A 270 24.25 23.59 18.02
N ALA A 271 24.88 23.86 16.87
CA ALA A 271 24.24 24.36 15.65
C ALA A 271 24.72 23.60 14.40
N PHE A 272 23.76 23.10 13.62
CA PHE A 272 24.00 22.37 12.37
C PHE A 272 22.83 22.57 11.40
N THR A 273 22.97 22.06 10.19
CA THR A 273 21.93 22.08 9.14
C THR A 273 21.38 20.68 8.95
N VAL A 274 20.07 20.57 8.76
CA VAL A 274 19.44 19.32 8.30
C VAL A 274 18.99 19.51 6.86
N THR A 275 19.42 18.61 5.98
CA THR A 275 18.99 18.59 4.57
C THR A 275 17.92 17.52 4.39
N ALA A 276 16.89 17.82 3.60
CA ALA A 276 15.90 16.87 3.13
C ALA A 276 15.94 16.85 1.60
N SER A 277 15.99 15.66 0.99
CA SER A 277 15.99 15.49 -0.46
C SER A 277 14.96 14.46 -0.93
N ASP A 278 14.44 14.62 -2.15
CA ASP A 278 13.57 13.65 -2.81
C ASP A 278 14.28 12.96 -4.00
N ALA A 279 13.74 11.81 -4.42
CA ALA A 279 14.32 11.00 -5.50
C ALA A 279 14.25 11.68 -6.90
N MET A 280 13.60 12.84 -7.01
CA MET A 280 13.50 13.63 -8.24
C MET A 280 14.47 14.83 -8.25
N GLY A 281 15.38 14.90 -7.27
CA GLY A 281 16.38 15.96 -7.15
C GLY A 281 15.87 17.25 -6.48
N GLY A 282 14.68 17.22 -5.88
CA GLY A 282 14.24 18.26 -4.97
C GLY A 282 15.07 18.23 -3.68
N MET A 283 15.40 19.40 -3.14
CA MET A 283 16.17 19.51 -1.89
C MET A 283 15.76 20.77 -1.11
N ALA A 284 15.77 20.68 0.22
CA ALA A 284 15.62 21.80 1.15
C ALA A 284 16.58 21.65 2.34
N SER A 285 16.80 22.74 3.06
CA SER A 285 17.63 22.80 4.26
C SER A 285 16.92 23.56 5.38
N ILE A 286 17.11 23.14 6.63
CA ILE A 286 16.66 23.85 7.83
C ILE A 286 17.84 24.00 8.81
N ALA A 287 18.00 25.19 9.39
CA ALA A 287 19.01 25.42 10.42
C ALA A 287 18.49 24.89 11.76
N VAL A 288 19.26 24.04 12.45
CA VAL A 288 18.86 23.40 13.71
C VAL A 288 19.79 23.82 14.84
N THR A 289 19.21 24.32 15.93
CA THR A 289 19.93 24.57 17.19
C THR A 289 19.44 23.60 18.26
N VAL A 290 20.36 22.86 18.88
CA VAL A 290 20.10 22.03 20.06
C VAL A 290 20.69 22.73 21.28
N THR A 291 19.86 23.11 22.26
CA THR A 291 20.36 23.59 23.56
C THR A 291 20.46 22.43 24.54
N VAL A 292 21.58 22.34 25.26
CA VAL A 292 21.68 21.51 26.46
C VAL A 292 21.08 22.29 27.62
N THR A 293 20.15 21.70 28.38
CA THR A 293 19.65 22.31 29.63
C THR A 293 20.42 21.77 30.82
N ASP A 294 21.08 22.70 31.49
CA ASP A 294 21.63 22.68 32.85
C ASP A 294 20.74 21.88 33.83
N VAL A 295 21.39 21.06 34.66
CA VAL A 295 20.81 20.38 35.82
C VAL A 295 21.73 20.59 37.02
N ASP A 296 21.27 21.33 38.04
CA ASP A 296 21.99 21.50 39.30
C ASP A 296 22.51 20.14 39.84
N GLU A 297 23.83 19.92 39.84
CA GLU A 297 24.47 18.72 40.40
C GLU A 297 25.19 19.03 41.74
N PRO A 298 24.47 19.35 42.83
CA PRO A 298 25.07 19.59 44.13
C PRO A 298 25.64 18.27 44.72
N PRO A 299 26.65 18.34 45.61
CA PRO A 299 27.29 17.12 46.11
C PRO A 299 26.36 16.33 47.04
N GLY A 300 26.61 15.02 47.17
CA GLY A 300 25.81 14.12 48.00
C GLY A 300 25.90 14.34 49.52
N VAL A 301 25.32 13.41 50.28
CA VAL A 301 25.33 13.42 51.76
C VAL A 301 26.73 13.04 52.28
N PRO A 302 27.45 13.90 53.04
CA PRO A 302 28.70 13.50 53.68
C PRO A 302 28.45 12.58 54.88
N ASP A 303 29.47 11.86 55.33
CA ASP A 303 29.35 11.02 56.53
C ASP A 303 29.19 11.85 57.83
N ALA A 304 28.81 11.19 58.92
CA ALA A 304 28.55 11.85 60.19
C ALA A 304 29.85 12.37 60.83
N PRO A 305 30.03 13.69 61.10
CA PRO A 305 31.29 14.23 61.60
C PRO A 305 31.79 13.57 62.88
N ARG A 306 32.93 12.89 62.77
CA ARG A 306 33.54 12.07 63.83
C ARG A 306 34.47 12.93 64.68
N THR A 307 34.43 12.79 66.00
CA THR A 307 35.37 13.47 66.89
C THR A 307 36.70 12.71 66.92
N GLU A 308 37.78 13.31 66.39
CA GLU A 308 39.13 12.74 66.49
C GLU A 308 39.81 13.13 67.80
N VAL A 309 39.70 14.40 68.20
CA VAL A 309 40.37 14.94 69.38
C VAL A 309 39.42 15.83 70.17
N ALA A 310 39.22 15.54 71.46
CA ALA A 310 38.49 16.39 72.38
C ALA A 310 39.42 16.99 73.45
N SER A 311 39.33 18.30 73.66
CA SER A 311 39.94 19.01 74.79
C SER A 311 38.84 19.71 75.63
N PRO A 312 39.18 20.45 76.70
CA PRO A 312 38.14 21.09 77.51
C PRO A 312 37.37 22.20 76.79
N THR A 313 37.98 22.90 75.81
CA THR A 313 37.38 24.05 75.13
C THR A 313 37.53 24.04 73.62
N ARG A 314 37.81 22.87 73.03
CA ARG A 314 37.94 22.67 71.58
C ARG A 314 37.72 21.19 71.20
N MET A 315 37.32 20.94 69.97
CA MET A 315 37.20 19.61 69.39
C MET A 315 37.64 19.62 67.92
N THR A 316 38.47 18.65 67.53
CA THR A 316 38.80 18.38 66.12
C THR A 316 37.85 17.33 65.58
N LEU A 317 37.20 17.65 64.46
CA LEU A 317 36.29 16.79 63.73
C LEU A 317 36.89 16.39 62.38
N ARG A 318 36.61 15.16 61.94
CA ARG A 318 36.85 14.67 60.58
C ARG A 318 35.58 14.07 60.00
N TRP A 319 35.41 14.24 58.69
CA TRP A 319 34.41 13.56 57.87
C TRP A 319 35.06 13.08 56.57
N GLU A 320 34.30 12.35 55.76
CA GLU A 320 34.68 11.92 54.42
C GLU A 320 33.85 12.66 53.36
N ALA A 321 34.41 12.83 52.17
CA ALA A 321 33.74 13.55 51.08
C ALA A 321 32.59 12.69 50.51
N PRO A 322 31.44 13.30 50.18
CA PRO A 322 30.35 12.58 49.51
C PRO A 322 30.71 12.23 48.06
N GLU A 323 29.91 11.35 47.46
CA GLU A 323 29.86 11.24 46.00
C GLU A 323 29.43 12.59 45.38
N ASN A 324 30.02 12.92 44.23
CA ASN A 324 29.89 14.21 43.57
C ASN A 324 30.12 14.01 42.06
N THR A 325 29.06 14.06 41.25
CA THR A 325 29.11 13.86 39.79
C THR A 325 29.52 15.13 39.05
N GLY A 326 29.01 16.28 39.48
CA GLY A 326 29.28 17.58 38.88
C GLY A 326 30.63 18.19 39.29
N PRO A 327 30.79 19.52 39.21
CA PRO A 327 32.01 20.23 39.55
C PRO A 327 32.55 19.94 40.96
N ALA A 328 33.86 20.10 41.13
CA ALA A 328 34.55 19.74 42.37
C ALA A 328 34.02 20.52 43.59
N ILE A 329 33.89 19.80 44.71
CA ILE A 329 33.52 20.38 46.02
C ILE A 329 34.52 21.48 46.38
N GLY A 330 34.02 22.71 46.56
CA GLY A 330 34.81 23.88 46.91
C GLY A 330 34.77 24.21 48.41
N ASP A 331 33.73 23.81 49.13
CA ASP A 331 33.51 24.16 50.54
C ASP A 331 32.64 23.15 51.29
N TYR A 332 32.62 23.24 52.62
CA TYR A 332 31.68 22.53 53.50
C TYR A 332 31.07 23.48 54.54
N ASP A 333 29.74 23.60 54.56
CA ASP A 333 29.03 24.22 55.68
C ASP A 333 29.08 23.24 56.88
N LEU A 334 29.77 23.61 57.96
CA LEU A 334 29.84 22.84 59.21
C LEU A 334 29.05 23.55 60.32
N GLU A 335 28.16 22.82 60.99
CA GLU A 335 27.37 23.33 62.11
C GLU A 335 27.50 22.47 63.38
N TYR A 336 27.42 23.12 64.54
CA TYR A 336 27.45 22.48 65.86
C TYR A 336 26.41 23.06 66.81
N ARG A 337 25.98 22.28 67.81
CA ARG A 337 25.13 22.73 68.92
C ARG A 337 25.49 22.03 70.22
N ALA A 338 25.33 22.69 71.35
CA ALA A 338 25.24 21.99 72.64
C ALA A 338 23.85 21.32 72.79
N ALA A 339 23.74 20.33 73.66
CA ALA A 339 22.47 19.69 73.96
C ALA A 339 21.38 20.71 74.36
N GLY A 340 20.25 20.70 73.64
CA GLY A 340 19.13 21.62 73.87
C GLY A 340 19.26 23.02 73.25
N GLN A 341 20.35 23.31 72.53
CA GLN A 341 20.55 24.59 71.83
C GLN A 341 20.26 24.49 70.31
N ALA A 342 20.13 25.65 69.66
CA ALA A 342 20.12 25.75 68.20
C ALA A 342 21.51 25.45 67.61
N PHE A 343 21.55 25.10 66.33
CA PHE A 343 22.80 24.98 65.58
C PHE A 343 23.40 26.36 65.30
N VAL A 344 24.74 26.43 65.31
CA VAL A 344 25.56 27.57 64.92
C VAL A 344 26.66 27.11 63.95
N ASN A 345 26.99 27.97 62.98
CA ASN A 345 28.01 27.67 61.97
C ASN A 345 29.43 27.76 62.59
N ALA A 346 30.29 26.79 62.28
CA ALA A 346 31.66 26.67 62.79
C ALA A 346 32.68 27.58 62.07
N GLY A 347 32.30 28.24 60.98
CA GLY A 347 33.20 29.10 60.19
C GLY A 347 34.21 28.33 59.34
N HIS A 348 33.90 27.08 58.97
CA HIS A 348 34.71 26.29 58.05
C HIS A 348 34.76 26.94 56.65
N GLN A 349 35.87 26.77 55.94
CA GLN A 349 36.08 27.28 54.58
C GLN A 349 37.03 26.36 53.79
N GLY A 350 36.61 25.96 52.60
CA GLY A 350 37.44 25.24 51.62
C GLY A 350 37.16 23.73 51.54
N PRO A 351 37.83 22.99 50.65
CA PRO A 351 37.53 21.59 50.33
C PRO A 351 38.09 20.59 51.36
N GLY A 352 38.57 21.03 52.51
CA GLY A 352 39.09 20.16 53.57
C GLY A 352 37.97 19.40 54.28
N THR A 353 38.23 18.14 54.68
CA THR A 353 37.24 17.33 55.43
C THR A 353 37.55 17.24 56.94
N THR A 354 38.21 18.27 57.49
CA THR A 354 38.64 18.35 58.90
C THR A 354 38.52 19.77 59.44
N ALA A 355 38.04 19.94 60.68
CA ALA A 355 37.91 21.24 61.34
C ALA A 355 38.19 21.20 62.85
N GLU A 356 38.79 22.26 63.41
CA GLU A 356 38.92 22.46 64.87
C GLU A 356 37.90 23.51 65.33
N ILE A 357 36.84 23.08 66.01
CA ILE A 357 35.87 23.99 66.65
C ILE A 357 36.44 24.42 68.01
N ARG A 358 36.40 25.72 68.30
CA ARG A 358 37.01 26.35 69.49
C ARG A 358 35.96 26.99 70.42
N GLU A 359 36.43 27.52 71.55
CA GLU A 359 35.65 28.25 72.55
C GLU A 359 34.46 27.47 73.15
N LEU A 360 34.55 26.13 73.12
CA LEU A 360 33.51 25.24 73.63
C LEU A 360 33.42 25.25 75.17
N SER A 361 32.22 25.05 75.70
CA SER A 361 31.99 24.81 77.13
C SER A 361 32.60 23.48 77.56
N ARG A 362 33.14 23.41 78.78
CA ARG A 362 33.76 22.19 79.35
C ARG A 362 32.71 21.15 79.74
N ASP A 363 33.09 19.87 79.74
CA ASP A 363 32.22 18.72 80.09
C ASP A 363 30.83 18.70 79.40
N THR A 364 30.74 19.29 78.21
CA THR A 364 29.49 19.57 77.51
C THR A 364 29.36 18.67 76.29
N ARG A 365 28.19 18.03 76.11
CA ARG A 365 27.90 17.22 74.92
C ARG A 365 27.52 18.15 73.77
N TYR A 366 28.21 17.97 72.65
CA TYR A 366 27.94 18.66 71.39
C TYR A 366 27.45 17.67 70.32
N THR A 367 26.68 18.21 69.37
CA THR A 367 26.16 17.51 68.19
C THR A 367 26.52 18.31 66.96
N PHE A 368 26.93 17.61 65.90
CA PHE A 368 27.55 18.15 64.69
C PHE A 368 26.78 17.72 63.46
N ARG A 369 26.81 18.53 62.40
CA ARG A 369 26.38 18.15 61.05
C ARG A 369 27.18 18.94 60.01
N VAL A 370 27.43 18.33 58.86
CA VAL A 370 28.17 18.95 57.76
C VAL A 370 27.42 18.75 56.44
N ARG A 371 27.60 19.65 55.48
CA ARG A 371 27.16 19.47 54.08
C ARG A 371 28.17 20.07 53.13
N ALA A 372 28.34 19.44 51.98
CA ALA A 372 29.26 19.88 50.94
C ALA A 372 28.64 20.97 50.04
N ARG A 373 29.50 21.72 49.34
CA ARG A 373 29.15 22.75 48.36
C ARG A 373 30.11 22.70 47.18
N ASN A 374 29.58 22.70 45.96
CA ASN A 374 30.35 22.91 44.73
C ASN A 374 29.89 24.21 44.03
N ALA A 375 30.10 24.32 42.72
CA ALA A 375 29.63 25.48 41.96
C ALA A 375 28.09 25.48 41.79
N GLU A 376 27.50 24.32 41.49
CA GLU A 376 26.07 24.21 41.16
C GLU A 376 25.15 24.21 42.40
N GLY A 377 25.65 23.86 43.59
CA GLY A 377 24.84 24.05 44.77
C GLY A 377 25.41 23.58 46.10
N ILE A 378 24.48 23.32 47.01
CA ILE A 378 24.74 22.94 48.40
C ILE A 378 24.01 21.62 48.68
N GLY A 379 24.77 20.61 49.07
CA GLY A 379 24.27 19.27 49.34
C GLY A 379 23.36 19.17 50.59
N PRO A 380 22.73 18.01 50.78
CA PRO A 380 22.00 17.68 52.00
C PRO A 380 22.92 17.62 53.24
N TRP A 381 22.34 17.82 54.43
CA TRP A 381 23.04 17.66 55.70
C TRP A 381 23.34 16.18 56.00
N SER A 382 24.55 15.90 56.48
CA SER A 382 24.97 14.62 57.03
C SER A 382 24.05 14.13 58.16
N PRO A 383 24.07 12.83 58.48
CA PRO A 383 23.64 12.35 59.80
C PRO A 383 24.40 13.08 60.92
N GLN A 384 23.79 13.13 62.12
CA GLN A 384 24.30 13.95 63.22
C GLN A 384 25.42 13.25 64.01
N GLY A 385 26.66 13.69 63.78
CA GLY A 385 27.81 13.32 64.61
C GLY A 385 27.69 13.87 66.03
N ALA A 386 28.44 13.30 66.98
CA ALA A 386 28.40 13.73 68.37
C ALA A 386 29.75 13.60 69.08
N GLY A 387 29.92 14.32 70.18
CA GLY A 387 31.05 14.18 71.08
C GLY A 387 30.90 15.02 72.35
N ARG A 388 31.95 15.07 73.18
CA ARG A 388 31.92 15.76 74.47
C ARG A 388 33.29 16.36 74.79
N THR A 389 33.32 17.61 75.23
CA THR A 389 34.55 18.26 75.73
C THR A 389 34.97 17.65 77.08
N THR A 390 36.27 17.65 77.37
CA THR A 390 36.79 17.11 78.64
C THR A 390 36.67 18.11 79.80
N ARG A 391 36.83 17.65 81.05
CA ARG A 391 36.81 18.56 82.24
C ARG A 391 38.09 19.38 82.36
N GLN A 392 39.22 18.71 82.22
CA GLN A 392 40.59 19.24 82.16
C GLN A 392 41.44 18.26 81.33
N GLY A 393 42.61 18.71 80.85
CA GLY A 393 43.45 17.92 79.96
C GLY A 393 44.41 16.99 80.70
N THR A 394 44.27 15.69 80.46
CA THR A 394 45.26 14.64 80.75
C THR A 394 45.16 13.59 79.64
N GLU A 395 46.25 12.88 79.35
CA GLU A 395 46.35 11.89 78.27
C GLU A 395 45.84 10.50 78.69
N GLY A 396 45.29 9.76 77.71
CA GLY A 396 45.35 8.29 77.63
C GLY A 396 44.38 7.45 78.50
N GLY A 397 44.09 6.22 78.03
CA GLY A 397 43.65 5.12 78.90
C GLY A 397 42.35 4.38 78.54
N SER A 398 42.40 3.54 77.50
CA SER A 398 41.87 2.15 77.46
C SER A 398 40.78 1.69 78.46
N THR A 399 39.67 1.17 77.92
CA THR A 399 39.09 -0.14 78.33
C THR A 399 38.29 -0.78 77.19
N THR A 400 38.68 -1.98 76.76
CA THR A 400 37.73 -3.07 76.43
C THR A 400 37.40 -3.81 77.74
N PRO A 401 36.28 -4.56 77.84
CA PRO A 401 36.18 -5.89 77.23
C PRO A 401 34.85 -6.14 76.49
N ASP A 402 34.73 -7.35 75.97
CA ASP A 402 33.57 -7.88 75.24
C ASP A 402 32.31 -8.04 76.11
N ASP A 403 31.14 -8.05 75.46
CA ASP A 403 30.01 -8.91 75.82
C ASP A 403 29.30 -9.34 74.51
N GLU A 404 28.67 -10.52 74.48
CA GLU A 404 28.33 -11.23 73.23
C GLU A 404 26.81 -11.49 73.07
N LEU A 405 26.30 -11.40 71.83
CA LEU A 405 24.94 -11.78 71.37
C LEU A 405 23.78 -10.82 71.75
N PRO A 406 22.63 -10.81 71.02
CA PRO A 406 22.21 -11.70 69.93
C PRO A 406 21.71 -10.99 68.63
N GLY A 407 22.30 -11.35 67.48
CA GLY A 407 21.85 -10.86 66.17
C GLY A 407 20.52 -11.45 65.66
N VAL A 408 19.88 -10.73 64.74
CA VAL A 408 18.55 -11.03 64.17
C VAL A 408 18.47 -12.44 63.58
N SER A 409 17.53 -13.26 64.08
CA SER A 409 17.41 -14.67 63.70
C SER A 409 16.34 -14.91 62.61
N PRO A 410 16.65 -15.69 61.54
CA PRO A 410 15.72 -15.92 60.42
C PRO A 410 14.60 -16.90 60.79
N ALA A 411 13.34 -16.50 60.56
CA ALA A 411 12.15 -17.23 60.97
C ALA A 411 11.20 -17.51 59.79
N SER A 412 11.59 -18.42 58.89
CA SER A 412 10.79 -18.95 57.76
C SER A 412 10.24 -17.90 56.78
N LEU A 413 10.99 -17.70 55.69
CA LEU A 413 10.56 -16.96 54.50
C LEU A 413 9.42 -17.68 53.75
N PRO A 414 8.77 -17.01 52.77
CA PRO A 414 7.93 -17.68 51.79
C PRO A 414 8.67 -18.83 51.08
N ALA A 415 7.95 -19.92 50.78
CA ALA A 415 8.47 -20.98 49.93
C ALA A 415 8.58 -20.53 48.46
N ASP A 416 9.44 -21.20 47.69
CA ASP A 416 9.69 -20.90 46.27
C ASP A 416 8.38 -20.78 45.46
N ALA A 417 8.27 -19.71 44.68
CA ALA A 417 7.04 -19.29 44.03
C ALA A 417 7.09 -19.46 42.51
N THR A 418 5.95 -19.78 41.88
CA THR A 418 5.83 -19.73 40.41
C THR A 418 5.02 -18.51 39.99
N ALA A 419 5.57 -17.70 39.09
CA ALA A 419 4.91 -16.53 38.53
C ALA A 419 4.81 -16.61 37.00
N THR A 420 4.10 -15.67 36.39
CA THR A 420 3.91 -15.62 34.93
C THR A 420 4.52 -14.34 34.36
N ALA A 421 5.16 -14.42 33.20
CA ALA A 421 5.69 -13.26 32.46
C ALA A 421 4.57 -12.42 31.80
N ASN A 422 3.65 -11.87 32.61
CA ASN A 422 2.51 -11.04 32.18
C ASN A 422 2.50 -9.63 32.82
N GLY A 423 3.54 -9.27 33.58
CA GLY A 423 3.69 -7.97 34.22
C GLY A 423 2.82 -7.73 35.48
N ARG A 424 2.04 -8.73 35.92
CA ARG A 424 1.33 -8.68 37.20
C ARG A 424 2.33 -8.66 38.35
N VAL A 425 2.14 -7.78 39.32
CA VAL A 425 2.92 -7.78 40.56
C VAL A 425 2.34 -8.83 41.51
N GLU A 426 3.18 -9.73 41.98
CA GLU A 426 2.86 -10.67 43.06
C GLU A 426 3.45 -10.13 44.37
N THR A 427 2.74 -10.31 45.49
CA THR A 427 3.13 -9.71 46.79
C THR A 427 3.31 -10.76 47.88
N PHE A 428 4.45 -10.68 48.57
CA PHE A 428 4.88 -11.64 49.58
C PHE A 428 4.96 -10.95 50.94
N ARG A 429 4.26 -11.49 51.95
CA ARG A 429 4.38 -10.99 53.33
C ARG A 429 5.69 -11.47 53.94
N VAL A 430 6.46 -10.52 54.49
CA VAL A 430 7.71 -10.79 55.23
C VAL A 430 7.68 -10.27 56.67
N GLN A 431 6.68 -9.46 57.05
CA GLN A 431 6.47 -9.06 58.45
C GLN A 431 6.28 -10.31 59.33
N GLY A 432 7.15 -10.48 60.33
CA GLY A 432 7.20 -11.64 61.22
C GLY A 432 8.08 -12.80 60.77
N ALA A 433 8.66 -12.75 59.56
CA ALA A 433 9.66 -13.73 59.08
C ALA A 433 11.09 -13.45 59.60
N PHE A 434 11.27 -12.28 60.23
CA PHE A 434 12.46 -11.87 60.95
C PHE A 434 12.03 -11.42 62.35
N ARG A 435 12.88 -11.63 63.35
CA ARG A 435 12.65 -11.21 64.73
C ARG A 435 13.93 -10.65 65.33
N ASP A 436 13.85 -9.42 65.77
CA ASP A 436 14.76 -8.90 66.78
C ASP A 436 14.33 -9.41 68.18
N PRO A 437 15.25 -9.92 69.03
CA PRO A 437 14.92 -10.37 70.39
C PRO A 437 14.75 -9.23 71.42
N GLN A 438 15.25 -8.02 71.13
CA GLN A 438 15.21 -6.86 72.04
C GLN A 438 13.84 -6.13 71.98
N GLY A 439 13.17 -6.17 70.84
CA GLY A 439 11.89 -5.52 70.54
C GLY A 439 12.01 -4.29 69.63
N ASP A 440 13.16 -4.06 69.00
CA ASP A 440 13.48 -2.87 68.23
C ASP A 440 12.89 -2.87 66.80
N ILE A 441 12.90 -1.69 66.17
CA ILE A 441 12.27 -1.47 64.86
C ILE A 441 13.21 -1.93 63.75
N LEU A 442 12.91 -3.08 63.16
CA LEU A 442 13.60 -3.58 61.97
C LEU A 442 13.25 -2.76 60.71
N TYR A 443 14.28 -2.37 59.98
CA TYR A 443 14.22 -1.85 58.62
C TYR A 443 14.33 -3.00 57.61
N PHE A 444 13.74 -2.81 56.41
CA PHE A 444 13.66 -3.87 55.40
C PHE A 444 13.98 -3.36 54.00
N GLU A 445 14.87 -4.04 53.31
CA GLU A 445 15.13 -3.87 51.88
C GLU A 445 14.84 -5.16 51.11
N ALA A 446 14.57 -5.04 49.81
CA ALA A 446 14.37 -6.19 48.94
C ALA A 446 14.99 -5.95 47.56
N SER A 447 15.79 -6.92 47.10
CA SER A 447 16.49 -6.88 45.82
C SER A 447 16.34 -8.21 45.06
N SER A 448 16.75 -8.22 43.80
CA SER A 448 16.72 -9.42 42.95
C SER A 448 18.09 -9.63 42.34
N ALA A 449 18.60 -10.86 42.41
CA ALA A 449 19.85 -11.24 41.74
C ALA A 449 19.72 -11.22 40.20
N HIS A 450 18.49 -11.23 39.67
CA HIS A 450 18.21 -11.24 38.23
C HIS A 450 17.08 -10.22 37.90
N PRO A 451 17.36 -8.90 37.97
CA PRO A 451 16.34 -7.85 37.81
C PRO A 451 15.71 -7.80 36.41
N SER A 452 16.37 -8.40 35.41
CA SER A 452 15.86 -8.63 34.05
C SER A 452 14.81 -9.74 33.96
N VAL A 453 14.82 -10.71 34.90
CA VAL A 453 13.85 -11.81 34.99
C VAL A 453 12.69 -11.42 35.89
N ALA A 454 12.99 -10.89 37.08
CA ALA A 454 12.00 -10.28 37.98
C ALA A 454 12.66 -9.21 38.84
N SER A 455 12.00 -8.06 39.01
CA SER A 455 12.46 -6.98 39.93
C SER A 455 11.65 -7.00 41.22
N ALA A 456 12.32 -6.85 42.36
CA ALA A 456 11.69 -6.75 43.69
C ALA A 456 11.80 -5.33 44.26
N SER A 457 10.89 -4.98 45.17
CA SER A 457 10.91 -3.77 46.00
C SER A 457 10.13 -4.01 47.30
N PHE A 458 10.50 -3.34 48.39
CA PHE A 458 9.74 -3.38 49.64
C PHE A 458 8.69 -2.26 49.68
N ASP A 459 7.45 -2.59 50.07
CA ASP A 459 6.31 -1.66 50.15
C ASP A 459 5.66 -1.75 51.54
N GLY A 460 6.37 -1.24 52.55
CA GLY A 460 5.94 -1.03 53.96
C GLY A 460 5.64 -2.27 54.81
N ALA A 461 5.13 -3.34 54.21
CA ALA A 461 4.71 -4.58 54.87
C ALA A 461 4.89 -5.84 53.99
N VAL A 462 5.11 -5.67 52.68
CA VAL A 462 5.27 -6.75 51.71
C VAL A 462 6.45 -6.51 50.78
N VAL A 463 7.03 -7.59 50.27
CA VAL A 463 7.91 -7.56 49.10
C VAL A 463 7.02 -7.68 47.86
N ALA A 464 7.03 -6.64 47.02
CA ALA A 464 6.40 -6.64 45.72
C ALA A 464 7.39 -7.16 44.67
N VAL A 465 7.05 -8.25 43.99
CA VAL A 465 7.88 -8.84 42.92
C VAL A 465 7.14 -8.70 41.59
N ARG A 466 7.80 -8.08 40.61
CA ARG A 466 7.29 -7.88 39.26
C ARG A 466 8.08 -8.74 38.27
N PRO A 467 7.49 -9.83 37.71
CA PRO A 467 8.08 -10.61 36.64
C PRO A 467 8.26 -9.76 35.37
N ARG A 468 9.38 -9.96 34.67
CA ARG A 468 9.78 -9.23 33.45
C ARG A 468 10.12 -10.16 32.28
N ALA A 469 10.76 -11.29 32.53
CA ALA A 469 11.10 -12.28 31.51
C ALA A 469 10.96 -13.71 32.05
N VAL A 470 10.87 -14.70 31.15
CA VAL A 470 10.83 -16.13 31.51
C VAL A 470 12.21 -16.56 32.02
N GLY A 471 12.23 -17.28 33.14
CA GLY A 471 13.45 -17.72 33.82
C GLY A 471 13.28 -17.74 35.33
N ARG A 472 14.34 -18.10 36.06
CA ARG A 472 14.37 -18.07 37.52
C ARG A 472 15.09 -16.81 38.00
N ALA A 473 14.55 -16.15 39.02
CA ALA A 473 15.23 -15.12 39.80
C ALA A 473 15.27 -15.56 41.27
N SER A 474 16.31 -15.15 41.99
CA SER A 474 16.36 -15.29 43.46
C SER A 474 16.19 -13.92 44.08
N ILE A 475 15.27 -13.81 45.04
CA ILE A 475 14.87 -12.57 45.69
C ILE A 475 15.51 -12.52 47.07
N ALA A 476 16.34 -11.52 47.32
CA ALA A 476 16.96 -11.28 48.62
C ALA A 476 16.14 -10.24 49.39
N VAL A 477 15.95 -10.49 50.68
CA VAL A 477 15.30 -9.59 51.64
C VAL A 477 16.28 -9.38 52.78
N ILE A 478 16.67 -8.13 53.01
CA ILE A 478 17.56 -7.73 54.09
C ILE A 478 16.69 -7.19 55.23
N ALA A 479 16.98 -7.60 56.46
CA ALA A 479 16.42 -7.02 57.67
C ALA A 479 17.57 -6.52 58.56
N SER A 480 17.53 -5.25 58.97
CA SER A 480 18.52 -4.65 59.85
C SER A 480 17.86 -3.88 60.99
N ASP A 481 18.57 -3.73 62.12
CA ASP A 481 18.12 -2.95 63.27
C ASP A 481 18.69 -1.50 63.25
N ALA A 482 18.76 -0.86 64.43
CA ALA A 482 19.23 0.51 64.60
C ALA A 482 20.72 0.62 64.98
N ASP A 483 21.39 -0.50 65.30
CA ASP A 483 22.82 -0.59 65.62
C ASP A 483 23.63 -1.20 64.45
N ASP A 484 22.99 -1.33 63.27
CA ASP A 484 23.52 -1.78 61.96
C ASP A 484 23.75 -3.30 61.83
N ASP A 485 23.19 -4.10 62.74
CA ASP A 485 23.22 -5.57 62.68
C ASP A 485 22.18 -6.07 61.66
N ALA A 486 22.62 -6.84 60.66
CA ALA A 486 21.82 -7.17 59.47
C ALA A 486 21.81 -8.67 59.12
N VAL A 487 20.63 -9.19 58.76
CA VAL A 487 20.43 -10.57 58.29
C VAL A 487 19.78 -10.60 56.91
N VAL A 488 20.23 -11.52 56.06
CA VAL A 488 19.72 -11.70 54.69
C VAL A 488 18.94 -13.00 54.58
N GLY A 489 17.74 -12.92 54.02
CA GLY A 489 16.91 -14.06 53.63
C GLY A 489 16.71 -14.13 52.11
N THR A 490 16.65 -15.34 51.54
CA THR A 490 16.45 -15.55 50.09
C THR A 490 15.32 -16.54 49.78
N PHE A 491 14.54 -16.29 48.72
CA PHE A 491 13.61 -17.26 48.13
C PHE A 491 13.61 -17.18 46.59
N ASP A 492 13.37 -18.30 45.90
CA ASP A 492 13.36 -18.32 44.43
C ASP A 492 11.97 -18.02 43.85
N ILE A 493 11.96 -17.37 42.67
CA ILE A 493 10.76 -17.20 41.84
C ILE A 493 11.00 -17.74 40.43
N ASP A 494 10.20 -18.72 40.03
CA ASP A 494 10.22 -19.38 38.73
C ASP A 494 9.18 -18.72 37.81
N VAL A 495 9.64 -17.83 36.93
CA VAL A 495 8.79 -17.08 36.00
C VAL A 495 8.58 -17.88 34.72
N ARG A 496 7.35 -18.33 34.52
CA ARG A 496 6.94 -19.14 33.36
C ARG A 496 6.28 -18.30 32.26
N ALA A 497 6.25 -18.87 31.05
CA ALA A 497 5.47 -18.31 29.95
C ALA A 497 3.96 -18.32 30.30
N PRO A 498 3.16 -17.34 29.83
CA PRO A 498 1.71 -17.34 30.05
C PRO A 498 1.03 -18.51 29.36
N ASP A 499 0.11 -19.18 30.06
CA ASP A 499 -0.65 -20.30 29.52
C ASP A 499 -1.71 -19.80 28.52
N VAL A 500 -1.40 -19.98 27.23
CA VAL A 500 -2.15 -19.49 26.08
C VAL A 500 -2.21 -20.61 25.05
N PRO A 501 -3.40 -21.03 24.58
CA PRO A 501 -3.47 -22.01 23.50
C PRO A 501 -2.84 -21.43 22.24
N ASP A 502 -1.99 -22.23 21.58
CA ASP A 502 -1.21 -21.77 20.44
C ASP A 502 -2.10 -21.16 19.32
N PRO A 503 -1.73 -19.99 18.79
CA PRO A 503 -2.29 -19.43 17.58
C PRO A 503 -2.37 -20.45 16.44
N THR A 504 -3.57 -20.64 15.90
CA THR A 504 -3.81 -21.54 14.77
C THR A 504 -3.80 -20.74 13.47
N VAL A 505 -3.13 -21.26 12.46
CA VAL A 505 -3.21 -20.77 11.08
C VAL A 505 -3.95 -21.78 10.21
N SER A 506 -4.62 -21.29 9.17
CA SER A 506 -5.10 -22.09 8.05
C SER A 506 -5.01 -21.27 6.77
N VAL A 507 -5.06 -21.93 5.62
CA VAL A 507 -5.20 -21.28 4.30
C VAL A 507 -6.49 -21.81 3.66
N ASP A 508 -7.13 -21.00 2.81
CA ASP A 508 -8.28 -21.44 2.01
C ASP A 508 -7.89 -22.45 0.92
N ALA A 509 -8.88 -23.05 0.24
CA ALA A 509 -8.64 -24.10 -0.74
C ALA A 509 -7.85 -23.61 -1.98
N ALA A 510 -8.00 -22.34 -2.35
CA ALA A 510 -7.29 -21.71 -3.48
C ALA A 510 -5.81 -21.43 -3.18
N GLY A 511 -5.42 -21.32 -1.90
CA GLY A 511 -4.07 -20.90 -1.52
C GLY A 511 -3.86 -19.39 -1.56
N ASP A 512 -4.94 -18.60 -1.46
CA ASP A 512 -4.92 -17.14 -1.66
C ASP A 512 -5.24 -16.35 -0.39
N ASN A 513 -5.94 -16.93 0.59
CA ASN A 513 -6.24 -16.28 1.88
C ASN A 513 -5.75 -17.10 3.07
N LEU A 514 -4.82 -16.51 3.83
CA LEU A 514 -4.32 -17.04 5.09
C LEU A 514 -5.16 -16.50 6.26
N THR A 515 -5.76 -17.40 7.03
CA THR A 515 -6.47 -17.07 8.26
C THR A 515 -5.55 -17.29 9.47
N LEU A 516 -5.18 -16.20 10.15
CA LEU A 516 -4.46 -16.24 11.42
C LEU A 516 -5.43 -16.05 12.58
N VAL A 517 -5.38 -16.95 13.57
CA VAL A 517 -6.25 -16.91 14.75
C VAL A 517 -5.41 -16.97 16.02
N PHE A 518 -5.64 -16.04 16.95
CA PHE A 518 -4.97 -16.00 18.25
C PHE A 518 -5.91 -15.44 19.33
N THR A 519 -5.42 -15.34 20.57
CA THR A 519 -6.20 -14.85 21.71
C THR A 519 -5.42 -13.79 22.49
N GLU A 520 -6.00 -12.61 22.73
CA GLU A 520 -5.33 -11.51 23.45
C GLU A 520 -6.32 -10.73 24.34
N SER A 521 -5.80 -10.06 25.38
CA SER A 521 -6.58 -9.25 26.32
C SER A 521 -6.64 -7.79 25.88
N PHE A 522 -7.84 -7.30 25.55
CA PHE A 522 -8.13 -5.91 25.17
C PHE A 522 -8.81 -5.15 26.32
N LEU A 523 -8.55 -3.84 26.43
CA LEU A 523 -9.41 -2.92 27.19
C LEU A 523 -10.71 -2.65 26.41
N ALA A 524 -11.72 -2.09 27.08
CA ALA A 524 -12.95 -1.64 26.42
C ALA A 524 -12.63 -0.58 25.34
N ASP A 525 -13.31 -0.67 24.20
CA ASP A 525 -13.10 0.18 22.99
C ASP A 525 -11.66 0.18 22.40
N GLU A 526 -10.75 -0.68 22.87
CA GLU A 526 -9.34 -0.60 22.47
C GLU A 526 -9.07 -1.07 21.03
N ARG A 527 -8.25 -0.29 20.30
CA ARG A 527 -7.67 -0.65 19.00
C ARG A 527 -6.20 -1.05 19.12
N ARG A 528 -5.82 -2.14 18.46
CA ARG A 528 -4.44 -2.63 18.35
C ARG A 528 -4.11 -3.00 16.90
N ALA A 529 -2.86 -2.77 16.50
CA ALA A 529 -2.33 -3.17 15.21
C ALA A 529 -1.25 -4.24 15.34
N TYR A 530 -1.17 -5.09 14.32
CA TYR A 530 -0.35 -6.29 14.28
C TYR A 530 0.35 -6.43 12.94
N HIS A 531 1.65 -6.69 12.95
CA HIS A 531 2.35 -7.22 11.77
C HIS A 531 2.28 -8.74 11.80
N VAL A 532 2.12 -9.34 10.62
CA VAL A 532 2.29 -10.77 10.36
C VAL A 532 3.44 -10.91 9.38
N ALA A 533 4.30 -11.91 9.57
CA ALA A 533 5.34 -12.28 8.62
C ALA A 533 5.28 -13.78 8.34
N LEU A 534 5.36 -14.14 7.05
CA LEU A 534 5.41 -15.52 6.58
C LEU A 534 6.60 -15.74 5.63
N ARG A 535 7.14 -16.95 5.63
CA ARG A 535 8.10 -17.40 4.61
C ARG A 535 8.01 -18.90 4.39
N GLN A 536 8.47 -19.33 3.22
CA GLN A 536 8.73 -20.73 2.92
C GLN A 536 9.86 -21.27 3.83
N LYS A 537 9.66 -22.45 4.41
CA LYS A 537 10.57 -23.08 5.37
C LYS A 537 11.58 -24.01 4.69
N ALA A 538 11.17 -24.68 3.62
CA ALA A 538 12.03 -25.50 2.75
C ALA A 538 11.52 -25.45 1.29
N PRO A 539 12.33 -25.00 0.31
CA PRO A 539 13.52 -24.14 0.49
C PRO A 539 13.23 -22.90 1.35
N ARG A 540 14.29 -22.28 1.88
CA ARG A 540 14.14 -21.20 2.88
C ARG A 540 13.97 -19.84 2.19
N GLY A 541 12.73 -19.43 2.01
CA GLY A 541 12.36 -18.18 1.33
C GLY A 541 12.61 -16.90 2.13
N ALA A 542 12.40 -15.77 1.45
CA ALA A 542 12.35 -14.44 2.07
C ALA A 542 11.06 -14.25 2.90
N TRP A 543 11.09 -13.29 3.84
CA TRP A 543 9.90 -12.91 4.62
C TRP A 543 9.02 -11.94 3.83
N ALA A 544 7.78 -12.34 3.53
CA ALA A 544 6.71 -11.40 3.21
C ALA A 544 6.04 -10.91 4.52
N THR A 545 5.56 -9.66 4.54
CA THR A 545 4.93 -9.07 5.73
C THR A 545 3.65 -8.32 5.41
N ALA A 546 2.62 -8.49 6.22
CA ALA A 546 1.35 -7.77 6.16
C ALA A 546 1.04 -7.09 7.51
N CYS A 547 0.12 -6.12 7.52
CA CYS A 547 -0.41 -5.54 8.76
C CYS A 547 -1.94 -5.53 8.77
N PHE A 548 -2.54 -5.80 9.93
CA PHE A 548 -3.97 -5.63 10.18
C PHE A 548 -4.21 -4.94 11.53
N SER A 549 -5.44 -4.48 11.78
CA SER A 549 -5.84 -3.90 13.06
C SER A 549 -7.11 -4.55 13.61
N ALA A 550 -7.16 -4.78 14.92
CA ALA A 550 -8.30 -5.33 15.65
C ALA A 550 -8.86 -4.27 16.62
N HIS A 551 -10.19 -4.27 16.80
CA HIS A 551 -10.91 -3.32 17.66
C HIS A 551 -11.86 -4.08 18.59
N ASN A 552 -11.66 -3.98 19.90
CA ASN A 552 -12.64 -4.47 20.87
C ASN A 552 -13.81 -3.49 20.96
N ARG A 553 -14.89 -3.74 20.20
CA ARG A 553 -16.12 -2.91 20.25
C ARG A 553 -17.02 -3.20 21.46
N HIS A 554 -16.59 -4.02 22.43
CA HIS A 554 -17.36 -4.28 23.65
C HIS A 554 -17.06 -3.22 24.72
N ALA A 555 -18.08 -2.88 25.51
CA ALA A 555 -17.99 -1.94 26.63
C ALA A 555 -17.21 -2.47 27.85
N THR A 556 -16.63 -3.67 27.75
CA THR A 556 -15.85 -4.33 28.81
C THR A 556 -14.48 -4.74 28.30
N ALA A 557 -13.49 -4.67 29.19
CA ALA A 557 -12.18 -5.28 28.98
C ALA A 557 -12.29 -6.81 29.09
N GLY A 558 -11.52 -7.55 28.29
CA GLY A 558 -11.61 -9.01 28.26
C GLY A 558 -10.59 -9.69 27.36
N ARG A 559 -10.48 -11.02 27.52
CA ARG A 559 -9.65 -11.89 26.67
C ARG A 559 -10.49 -12.38 25.48
N LEU A 560 -10.11 -11.95 24.28
CA LEU A 560 -10.89 -12.11 23.06
C LEU A 560 -10.15 -12.96 22.04
N ARG A 561 -10.88 -13.75 21.26
CA ARG A 561 -10.34 -14.46 20.09
C ARG A 561 -10.31 -13.48 18.92
N VAL A 562 -9.13 -13.26 18.36
CA VAL A 562 -8.91 -12.48 17.14
C VAL A 562 -8.76 -13.46 15.98
N SER A 563 -9.50 -13.23 14.90
CA SER A 563 -9.37 -13.95 13.63
C SER A 563 -9.15 -12.92 12.52
N ALA A 564 -8.04 -13.04 11.80
CA ALA A 564 -7.66 -12.15 10.70
C ALA A 564 -7.49 -12.93 9.40
N GLU A 565 -8.22 -12.53 8.37
CA GLU A 565 -8.16 -13.03 6.98
C GLU A 565 -7.15 -12.15 6.23
N ILE A 566 -6.11 -12.75 5.64
CA ILE A 566 -4.95 -12.06 5.06
C ILE A 566 -4.72 -12.58 3.64
N GLY A 567 -4.86 -11.71 2.64
CA GLY A 567 -4.53 -12.03 1.25
C GLY A 567 -3.04 -12.34 1.10
N VAL A 568 -2.73 -13.51 0.56
CA VAL A 568 -1.38 -14.03 0.26
C VAL A 568 -1.26 -14.48 -1.21
N GLY A 569 -2.15 -13.95 -2.07
CA GLY A 569 -2.35 -14.41 -3.44
C GLY A 569 -1.06 -14.57 -4.24
N GLY A 570 -0.84 -15.78 -4.76
CA GLY A 570 0.38 -16.14 -5.51
C GLY A 570 1.68 -16.31 -4.70
N PHE A 571 1.75 -15.94 -3.41
CA PHE A 571 2.96 -16.13 -2.58
C PHE A 571 3.14 -17.58 -2.10
N LEU A 572 2.05 -18.34 -2.02
CA LEU A 572 2.07 -19.74 -1.63
C LEU A 572 2.27 -20.66 -2.84
N GLU A 573 3.36 -21.42 -2.82
CA GLU A 573 3.67 -22.51 -3.73
C GLU A 573 2.99 -23.80 -3.23
N SER A 574 2.30 -24.49 -4.14
CA SER A 574 1.51 -25.72 -3.86
C SER A 574 2.34 -26.78 -3.12
N GLY A 575 1.79 -27.34 -2.04
CA GLY A 575 2.44 -28.40 -1.24
C GLY A 575 3.64 -27.98 -0.38
N ASN A 576 4.14 -26.75 -0.51
CA ASN A 576 5.30 -26.29 0.26
C ASN A 576 4.92 -25.83 1.68
N LEU A 577 5.86 -25.99 2.61
CA LEU A 577 5.69 -25.69 4.04
C LEU A 577 6.15 -24.27 4.36
N TYR A 578 5.28 -23.48 4.98
CA TYR A 578 5.52 -22.09 5.38
C TYR A 578 5.50 -21.94 6.90
N GLU A 579 6.39 -21.11 7.45
CA GLU A 579 6.37 -20.68 8.85
C GLU A 579 5.79 -19.27 8.96
N VAL A 580 4.93 -19.05 9.97
CA VAL A 580 4.14 -17.84 10.17
C VAL A 580 4.36 -17.29 11.59
N THR A 581 4.56 -15.99 11.67
CA THR A 581 4.88 -15.24 12.89
C THR A 581 4.07 -13.95 12.94
N TYR A 582 3.83 -13.40 14.13
CA TYR A 582 3.20 -12.08 14.24
C TYR A 582 3.77 -11.26 15.39
N ARG A 583 3.45 -9.98 15.46
CA ARG A 583 3.72 -9.12 16.61
C ARG A 583 2.72 -7.97 16.69
N ARG A 584 2.43 -7.50 17.90
CA ARG A 584 1.77 -6.20 18.11
C ARG A 584 2.76 -5.09 17.73
N VAL A 585 2.29 -4.04 17.06
CA VAL A 585 3.11 -2.88 16.63
C VAL A 585 2.56 -1.51 17.05
N GLY A 586 1.34 -1.43 17.60
CA GLY A 586 0.77 -0.15 18.03
C GLY A 586 -0.75 -0.15 18.10
N ARG A 587 -1.35 1.01 17.81
CA ARG A 587 -2.81 1.25 17.76
C ARG A 587 -3.40 1.17 16.34
N SER A 588 -2.60 1.44 15.31
CA SER A 588 -2.95 1.35 13.89
C SER A 588 -1.73 0.94 13.06
N CYS A 589 -1.93 0.44 11.85
CA CYS A 589 -0.82 0.08 10.95
C CYS A 589 -0.01 1.29 10.45
N ALA A 590 -0.58 2.50 10.49
CA ALA A 590 0.11 3.74 10.14
C ALA A 590 0.96 4.30 11.31
N ALA A 591 0.53 4.05 12.56
CA ALA A 591 1.27 4.37 13.77
C ALA A 591 1.95 3.10 14.35
N ALA A 592 2.63 2.36 13.47
CA ALA A 592 3.29 1.11 13.80
C ALA A 592 4.74 1.35 14.23
N GLU A 593 4.99 1.28 15.53
CA GLU A 593 6.36 1.21 16.05
C GLU A 593 7.02 -0.09 15.59
N ARG A 594 8.35 -0.06 15.34
CA ARG A 594 9.13 -1.28 15.09
C ARG A 594 9.45 -2.07 16.37
N THR A 595 8.96 -1.62 17.52
CA THR A 595 9.06 -2.28 18.83
C THR A 595 8.17 -3.54 18.88
N GLY A 596 8.49 -4.49 19.77
CA GLY A 596 7.73 -5.73 19.95
C GLY A 596 8.40 -6.99 19.40
N ILE A 597 8.40 -8.04 20.24
CA ILE A 597 8.97 -9.36 19.97
C ILE A 597 8.06 -10.12 18.99
N TRP A 598 8.65 -10.76 17.98
CA TRP A 598 7.93 -11.69 17.09
C TRP A 598 7.54 -12.97 17.83
N SER A 599 6.26 -13.30 17.81
CA SER A 599 5.75 -14.60 18.25
C SER A 599 6.07 -15.64 17.18
N ARG A 600 6.63 -16.79 17.62
CA ARG A 600 6.92 -17.95 16.77
C ARG A 600 5.86 -19.01 17.04
N VAL A 601 4.85 -19.15 16.17
CA VAL A 601 3.62 -19.85 16.60
C VAL A 601 2.83 -20.66 15.57
N ALA A 602 3.11 -20.60 14.26
CA ALA A 602 2.39 -21.48 13.33
C ALA A 602 3.20 -21.92 12.11
N GLU A 603 2.88 -23.11 11.61
CA GLU A 603 3.35 -23.64 10.33
C GLU A 603 2.16 -24.11 9.50
N VAL A 604 2.21 -23.93 8.18
CA VAL A 604 1.15 -24.33 7.25
C VAL A 604 1.73 -24.90 5.97
N THR A 605 1.20 -26.03 5.52
CA THR A 605 1.44 -26.52 4.16
C THR A 605 0.43 -25.85 3.25
N ALA A 606 0.88 -25.23 2.17
CA ALA A 606 -0.02 -24.74 1.13
C ALA A 606 -0.82 -25.93 0.54
N PRO A 607 -2.13 -25.77 0.26
CA PRO A 607 -2.91 -26.85 -0.33
C PRO A 607 -2.34 -27.27 -1.69
N GLY A 608 -2.66 -28.50 -2.10
CA GLY A 608 -2.51 -28.90 -3.50
C GLY A 608 -3.49 -28.10 -4.35
N ARG A 609 -3.00 -27.13 -5.13
CA ARG A 609 -3.84 -26.44 -6.12
C ARG A 609 -4.23 -27.40 -7.26
N PRO A 610 -5.42 -27.25 -7.86
CA PRO A 610 -5.63 -27.72 -9.23
C PRO A 610 -4.63 -27.00 -10.16
N GLU A 611 -4.05 -27.77 -11.08
CA GLU A 611 -3.25 -27.24 -12.19
C GLU A 611 -4.18 -26.64 -13.25
N PHE A 612 -3.65 -25.87 -14.21
CA PHE A 612 -4.50 -25.23 -15.21
C PHE A 612 -5.01 -26.25 -16.25
N ASP A 613 -6.32 -26.41 -16.40
CA ASP A 613 -6.90 -27.28 -17.44
C ASP A 613 -7.02 -26.56 -18.80
N LEU A 614 -6.85 -27.35 -19.87
CA LEU A 614 -6.90 -26.88 -21.24
C LEU A 614 -7.56 -27.96 -22.09
N ASP A 615 -8.88 -28.04 -22.06
CA ASP A 615 -9.66 -29.10 -22.73
C ASP A 615 -9.63 -28.90 -24.26
N LEU A 616 -9.04 -29.85 -24.99
CA LEU A 616 -8.95 -29.81 -26.45
C LEU A 616 -10.05 -30.66 -27.10
N VAL A 617 -11.12 -29.99 -27.55
CA VAL A 617 -12.23 -30.65 -28.26
C VAL A 617 -12.02 -30.56 -29.77
N PHE A 618 -11.37 -31.58 -30.33
CA PHE A 618 -11.30 -31.75 -31.78
C PHE A 618 -12.72 -32.01 -32.35
N VAL A 619 -13.18 -31.14 -33.25
CA VAL A 619 -14.50 -31.29 -33.91
C VAL A 619 -14.47 -32.29 -35.06
N ASP A 620 -13.29 -32.48 -35.67
CA ASP A 620 -13.02 -33.45 -36.73
C ASP A 620 -12.17 -34.64 -36.24
N SER A 621 -11.90 -35.59 -37.14
CA SER A 621 -10.92 -36.68 -36.94
C SER A 621 -9.63 -36.42 -37.73
N PRO A 622 -8.70 -35.59 -37.22
CA PRO A 622 -7.46 -35.25 -37.92
C PRO A 622 -6.46 -36.41 -38.02
N PRO A 623 -5.46 -36.30 -38.93
CA PRO A 623 -4.30 -37.18 -38.94
C PRO A 623 -3.60 -37.23 -37.57
N SER A 624 -3.14 -38.41 -37.16
CA SER A 624 -2.52 -38.62 -35.85
C SER A 624 -1.22 -37.81 -35.65
N THR A 625 -0.52 -37.47 -36.74
CA THR A 625 0.65 -36.59 -36.75
C THR A 625 0.31 -35.16 -36.34
N HIS A 626 -0.81 -34.61 -36.83
CA HIS A 626 -1.22 -33.23 -36.53
C HIS A 626 -1.82 -33.14 -35.13
N ARG A 627 -2.66 -34.11 -34.76
CA ARG A 627 -3.16 -34.24 -33.39
C ARG A 627 -2.03 -34.25 -32.36
N ALA A 628 -0.99 -35.07 -32.55
CA ALA A 628 0.10 -35.21 -31.60
C ALA A 628 0.90 -33.90 -31.40
N GLY A 629 1.11 -33.11 -32.46
CA GLY A 629 1.76 -31.79 -32.35
C GLY A 629 0.91 -30.77 -31.58
N ILE A 630 -0.42 -30.78 -31.81
CA ILE A 630 -1.37 -29.89 -31.12
C ILE A 630 -1.52 -30.28 -29.63
N GLU A 631 -1.60 -31.58 -29.34
CA GLU A 631 -1.67 -32.11 -27.96
C GLU A 631 -0.39 -31.76 -27.18
N ALA A 632 0.80 -31.93 -27.77
CA ALA A 632 2.08 -31.57 -27.16
C ALA A 632 2.24 -30.05 -26.93
N ALA A 633 1.70 -29.21 -27.83
CA ALA A 633 1.67 -27.76 -27.65
C ALA A 633 0.75 -27.35 -26.48
N ALA A 634 -0.39 -28.03 -26.30
CA ALA A 634 -1.26 -27.82 -25.15
C ALA A 634 -0.64 -28.31 -23.84
N ASP A 635 0.06 -29.45 -23.83
CA ASP A 635 0.81 -29.92 -22.66
C ASP A 635 1.85 -28.90 -22.19
N LYS A 636 2.55 -28.23 -23.12
CA LYS A 636 3.44 -27.10 -22.78
C LYS A 636 2.69 -25.95 -22.11
N TRP A 637 1.52 -25.56 -22.61
CA TRP A 637 0.72 -24.49 -21.99
C TRP A 637 0.17 -24.87 -20.60
N ARG A 638 -0.26 -26.12 -20.39
CA ARG A 638 -0.56 -26.67 -19.05
C ARG A 638 0.68 -26.63 -18.14
N GLU A 639 1.85 -26.99 -18.66
CA GLU A 639 3.13 -26.89 -17.94
C GLU A 639 3.59 -25.44 -17.67
N ILE A 640 2.97 -24.42 -18.27
CA ILE A 640 3.27 -23.00 -18.07
C ILE A 640 2.28 -22.34 -17.09
N LEU A 641 1.01 -22.71 -17.15
CA LEU A 641 -0.07 -22.06 -16.39
C LEU A 641 -0.25 -22.74 -15.02
N ARG A 642 0.02 -21.99 -13.94
CA ARG A 642 0.29 -22.49 -12.57
C ARG A 642 -0.89 -22.39 -11.59
N ALA A 643 -2.04 -21.90 -12.02
CA ALA A 643 -3.25 -21.84 -11.21
C ALA A 643 -4.48 -21.87 -12.10
N SER A 644 -5.49 -22.64 -11.69
CA SER A 644 -6.80 -22.61 -12.32
C SER A 644 -7.51 -21.27 -12.08
N LEU A 645 -8.42 -20.97 -13.00
CA LEU A 645 -9.45 -19.95 -13.00
C LEU A 645 -10.76 -20.53 -12.43
N PRO A 646 -11.80 -19.71 -12.18
CA PRO A 646 -13.09 -20.24 -11.71
C PRO A 646 -13.82 -21.06 -12.79
N ASP A 647 -14.28 -22.26 -12.46
CA ASP A 647 -15.14 -23.12 -13.28
C ASP A 647 -16.38 -22.37 -13.80
N VAL A 648 -16.93 -22.79 -14.95
CA VAL A 648 -18.19 -22.23 -15.50
C VAL A 648 -19.18 -23.33 -15.88
N ASP A 649 -20.31 -23.40 -15.16
CA ASP A 649 -21.42 -24.34 -15.39
C ASP A 649 -22.38 -23.84 -16.49
N PHE A 650 -22.32 -24.44 -17.69
CA PHE A 650 -23.24 -24.12 -18.78
C PHE A 650 -24.57 -24.89 -18.74
N ALA A 651 -24.85 -25.74 -17.75
CA ALA A 651 -26.10 -26.49 -17.67
C ALA A 651 -27.35 -25.59 -17.57
N ARG A 652 -27.21 -24.39 -16.99
CA ARG A 652 -28.30 -23.41 -16.85
C ARG A 652 -28.42 -22.42 -18.01
N GLN A 653 -27.32 -22.11 -18.69
CA GLN A 653 -27.28 -21.23 -19.86
C GLN A 653 -26.41 -21.87 -20.97
N PRO A 654 -26.91 -22.91 -21.66
CA PRO A 654 -26.12 -23.64 -22.66
C PRO A 654 -25.69 -22.78 -23.85
N ILE A 655 -24.42 -22.90 -24.24
CA ILE A 655 -23.94 -22.33 -25.51
C ILE A 655 -24.46 -23.18 -26.67
N ALA A 656 -24.92 -22.51 -27.73
CA ALA A 656 -25.48 -23.20 -28.90
C ALA A 656 -24.41 -24.02 -29.63
N ALA A 657 -24.84 -24.91 -30.54
CA ALA A 657 -23.91 -25.51 -31.50
C ALA A 657 -23.36 -24.42 -32.44
N ASP A 658 -22.21 -24.68 -33.04
CA ASP A 658 -21.57 -23.85 -34.07
C ASP A 658 -21.33 -22.38 -33.66
N THR A 659 -21.20 -22.10 -32.35
CA THR A 659 -20.98 -20.74 -31.81
C THR A 659 -19.50 -20.35 -31.82
N CYS A 660 -18.61 -21.32 -31.60
CA CYS A 660 -17.15 -21.11 -31.53
C CYS A 660 -16.46 -21.47 -32.85
N VAL A 661 -16.91 -22.55 -33.49
CA VAL A 661 -16.44 -23.05 -34.79
C VAL A 661 -17.48 -24.02 -35.38
N GLU A 662 -17.54 -24.16 -36.70
CA GLU A 662 -18.36 -25.18 -37.38
C GLU A 662 -18.00 -26.59 -36.87
N GLY A 663 -19.01 -27.38 -36.49
CA GLY A 663 -18.85 -28.71 -35.90
C GLY A 663 -18.84 -28.71 -34.36
N GLN A 664 -18.80 -27.55 -33.70
CA GLN A 664 -18.88 -27.44 -32.24
C GLN A 664 -20.26 -27.87 -31.74
N GLY A 665 -20.35 -29.01 -31.04
CA GLY A 665 -21.56 -29.45 -30.36
C GLY A 665 -22.01 -28.50 -29.24
N ARG A 666 -23.32 -28.46 -28.95
CA ARG A 666 -23.93 -27.63 -27.89
C ARG A 666 -23.26 -27.89 -26.53
N VAL A 667 -22.84 -26.83 -25.83
CA VAL A 667 -22.18 -26.91 -24.52
C VAL A 667 -23.23 -26.86 -23.41
N THR A 668 -23.23 -27.82 -22.49
CA THR A 668 -24.23 -27.97 -21.41
C THR A 668 -23.62 -28.42 -20.08
N ASP A 669 -22.30 -28.52 -20.03
CA ASP A 669 -21.47 -29.07 -18.98
C ASP A 669 -20.64 -27.98 -18.30
N THR A 670 -19.94 -28.33 -17.22
CA THR A 670 -18.96 -27.45 -16.59
C THR A 670 -17.69 -27.41 -17.42
N VAL A 671 -17.19 -26.21 -17.72
CA VAL A 671 -15.85 -25.99 -18.24
C VAL A 671 -14.95 -25.56 -17.10
N ASP A 672 -14.00 -26.42 -16.75
CA ASP A 672 -12.80 -26.03 -16.00
C ASP A 672 -11.93 -25.16 -16.93
N ASP A 673 -11.31 -24.12 -16.38
CA ASP A 673 -10.36 -23.24 -17.08
C ASP A 673 -10.69 -22.83 -18.52
N LEU A 674 -10.10 -23.47 -19.53
CA LEU A 674 -10.28 -23.11 -20.93
C LEU A 674 -10.54 -24.35 -21.79
N ARG A 675 -11.68 -24.36 -22.49
CA ARG A 675 -11.95 -25.31 -23.58
C ARG A 675 -11.66 -24.68 -24.94
N VAL A 676 -10.84 -25.35 -25.75
CA VAL A 676 -10.50 -24.95 -27.12
C VAL A 676 -11.09 -25.95 -28.11
N TYR A 677 -11.93 -25.46 -29.02
CA TYR A 677 -12.45 -26.25 -30.13
C TYR A 677 -11.48 -26.24 -31.31
N VAL A 678 -11.00 -27.42 -31.73
CA VAL A 678 -9.94 -27.55 -32.74
C VAL A 678 -10.49 -28.17 -34.02
N ARG A 679 -10.36 -27.44 -35.13
CA ARG A 679 -10.77 -27.82 -36.48
C ARG A 679 -9.57 -27.90 -37.42
N LEU A 680 -9.59 -28.83 -38.37
CA LEU A 680 -8.55 -28.95 -39.40
C LEU A 680 -9.21 -29.05 -40.78
N ALA A 681 -9.05 -28.02 -41.61
CA ALA A 681 -9.60 -27.95 -42.96
C ALA A 681 -8.82 -26.94 -43.81
N PRO A 682 -8.82 -27.03 -45.15
CA PRO A 682 -8.21 -26.02 -46.00
C PRO A 682 -8.84 -24.64 -45.78
N ILE A 683 -8.00 -23.59 -45.74
CA ILE A 683 -8.40 -22.19 -45.53
C ILE A 683 -8.19 -21.41 -46.83
N ASP A 684 -6.94 -21.29 -47.29
CA ASP A 684 -6.58 -20.60 -48.54
C ASP A 684 -5.53 -21.35 -49.39
N GLY A 685 -4.91 -22.41 -48.84
CA GLY A 685 -4.02 -23.32 -49.55
C GLY A 685 -2.53 -22.97 -49.43
N VAL A 686 -1.68 -23.88 -49.90
CA VAL A 686 -0.22 -23.89 -49.60
C VAL A 686 0.47 -22.52 -49.75
N GLY A 687 1.02 -22.03 -48.64
CA GLY A 687 1.80 -20.81 -48.54
C GLY A 687 1.03 -19.59 -48.03
N GLY A 688 -0.14 -19.79 -47.41
CA GLY A 688 -1.07 -18.75 -46.98
C GLY A 688 -1.26 -18.70 -45.46
N THR A 689 -2.51 -18.89 -45.03
CA THR A 689 -2.95 -18.73 -43.64
C THR A 689 -2.80 -20.04 -42.88
N LEU A 690 -1.64 -20.26 -42.27
CA LEU A 690 -1.31 -21.49 -41.51
C LEU A 690 -2.41 -21.93 -40.52
N ALA A 691 -3.05 -20.97 -39.86
CA ALA A 691 -4.18 -21.18 -38.98
C ALA A 691 -4.94 -19.87 -38.68
N THR A 692 -6.08 -19.99 -38.02
CA THR A 692 -6.84 -18.89 -37.42
C THR A 692 -7.31 -19.30 -36.02
N ALA A 693 -7.00 -18.48 -35.00
CA ALA A 693 -7.41 -18.70 -33.61
C ALA A 693 -8.08 -17.49 -32.99
N GLY A 694 -8.93 -17.73 -31.98
CA GLY A 694 -9.56 -16.67 -31.22
C GLY A 694 -10.40 -17.16 -30.05
N THR A 695 -10.91 -16.21 -29.26
CA THR A 695 -11.78 -16.48 -28.11
C THR A 695 -13.22 -16.13 -28.42
N CYS A 696 -14.14 -17.01 -28.04
CA CYS A 696 -15.56 -16.96 -28.38
C CYS A 696 -16.43 -16.57 -27.18
N VAL A 697 -16.08 -17.06 -25.98
CA VAL A 697 -16.82 -16.80 -24.72
C VAL A 697 -15.82 -16.48 -23.60
N PHE A 698 -16.15 -15.50 -22.76
CA PHE A 698 -15.23 -14.85 -21.79
C PHE A 698 -15.81 -14.81 -20.37
N ARG A 699 -14.97 -14.91 -19.35
CA ARG A 699 -15.31 -14.67 -17.95
C ARG A 699 -15.55 -13.17 -17.75
N PHE A 700 -16.77 -12.78 -17.38
CA PHE A 700 -17.14 -11.36 -17.24
C PHE A 700 -16.25 -10.60 -16.23
N ALA A 701 -15.88 -11.23 -15.12
CA ALA A 701 -15.15 -10.58 -14.04
C ALA A 701 -13.64 -10.39 -14.29
N SER A 702 -13.00 -11.25 -15.09
CA SER A 702 -11.56 -11.20 -15.39
C SER A 702 -11.22 -10.86 -16.83
N GLY A 703 -12.21 -10.85 -17.74
CA GLY A 703 -12.01 -10.70 -19.18
C GLY A 703 -11.51 -11.95 -19.90
N LEU A 704 -10.98 -12.94 -19.16
CA LEU A 704 -10.26 -14.09 -19.70
C LEU A 704 -11.16 -15.09 -20.45
N PRO A 705 -10.60 -15.85 -21.42
CA PRO A 705 -11.30 -16.92 -22.15
C PRO A 705 -11.99 -17.96 -21.27
N ILE A 706 -13.09 -18.53 -21.76
CA ILE A 706 -13.73 -19.78 -21.27
C ILE A 706 -13.82 -20.78 -22.43
N LEU A 707 -14.35 -20.32 -23.57
CA LEU A 707 -14.40 -21.07 -24.82
C LEU A 707 -13.63 -20.30 -25.89
N SER A 708 -12.71 -20.99 -26.55
CA SER A 708 -11.94 -20.49 -27.69
C SER A 708 -11.99 -21.50 -28.85
N SER A 709 -11.51 -21.13 -30.02
CA SER A 709 -11.38 -22.03 -31.16
C SER A 709 -10.11 -21.78 -31.98
N ILE A 710 -9.68 -22.83 -32.69
CA ILE A 710 -8.61 -22.79 -33.69
C ILE A 710 -9.07 -23.58 -34.92
N THR A 711 -8.88 -23.02 -36.12
CA THR A 711 -8.88 -23.78 -37.39
C THR A 711 -7.49 -23.72 -38.00
N PHE A 712 -6.83 -24.87 -38.17
CA PHE A 712 -5.56 -24.97 -38.89
C PHE A 712 -5.78 -25.31 -40.36
N ASP A 713 -4.99 -24.72 -41.28
CA ASP A 713 -4.99 -25.11 -42.69
C ASP A 713 -4.24 -26.44 -42.88
N THR A 714 -4.95 -27.44 -43.40
CA THR A 714 -4.37 -28.76 -43.68
C THR A 714 -3.35 -28.73 -44.82
N ASP A 715 -3.54 -27.86 -45.80
CA ASP A 715 -2.69 -27.80 -47.00
C ASP A 715 -1.30 -27.26 -46.66
N ASP A 716 -1.18 -26.36 -45.68
CA ASP A 716 0.11 -25.89 -45.16
C ASP A 716 0.69 -26.78 -44.05
N LEU A 717 -0.13 -27.38 -43.17
CA LEU A 717 0.38 -28.31 -42.13
C LEU A 717 1.03 -29.58 -42.73
N ASP A 718 0.54 -30.08 -43.88
CA ASP A 718 1.13 -31.24 -44.58
C ASP A 718 2.53 -30.93 -45.17
N GLU A 719 2.85 -29.66 -45.42
CA GLU A 719 4.14 -29.18 -45.94
C GLU A 719 5.18 -28.85 -44.84
N LEU A 720 4.81 -29.00 -43.58
CA LEU A 720 5.61 -28.64 -42.41
C LEU A 720 6.05 -29.89 -41.62
N SER A 721 7.20 -29.78 -40.93
CA SER A 721 7.65 -30.87 -40.05
C SER A 721 6.85 -30.89 -38.74
N VAL A 722 6.76 -32.05 -38.07
CA VAL A 722 6.02 -32.21 -36.80
C VAL A 722 6.43 -31.18 -35.74
N ALA A 723 7.72 -30.84 -35.65
CA ALA A 723 8.24 -29.84 -34.73
C ALA A 723 7.84 -28.38 -35.10
N GLN A 724 7.54 -28.11 -36.37
CA GLN A 724 6.97 -26.84 -36.81
C GLN A 724 5.45 -26.81 -36.60
N ASN A 725 4.75 -27.93 -36.79
CA ASN A 725 3.32 -28.04 -36.49
C ASN A 725 3.05 -27.88 -34.99
N GLU A 726 3.96 -28.36 -34.13
CA GLU A 726 3.98 -28.07 -32.69
C GLU A 726 4.17 -26.56 -32.42
N ARG A 727 5.06 -25.87 -33.15
CA ARG A 727 5.27 -24.40 -33.01
C ARG A 727 4.06 -23.59 -33.45
N VAL A 728 3.45 -23.92 -34.59
CA VAL A 728 2.20 -23.29 -35.07
C VAL A 728 1.10 -23.51 -34.04
N ALA A 729 0.89 -24.75 -33.57
CA ALA A 729 -0.11 -25.02 -32.53
C ALA A 729 0.16 -24.27 -31.22
N MET A 730 1.43 -24.11 -30.83
CA MET A 730 1.81 -23.37 -29.63
C MET A 730 1.57 -21.86 -29.75
N HIS A 731 1.74 -21.29 -30.95
CA HIS A 731 1.40 -19.90 -31.32
C HIS A 731 -0.12 -19.67 -31.27
N GLU A 732 -0.90 -20.49 -31.98
CA GLU A 732 -2.36 -20.37 -32.01
C GLU A 732 -3.00 -20.52 -30.63
N LEU A 733 -2.48 -21.43 -29.79
CA LEU A 733 -2.96 -21.60 -28.42
C LEU A 733 -2.72 -20.33 -27.57
N ALA A 734 -1.67 -19.53 -27.81
CA ALA A 734 -1.50 -18.25 -27.14
C ALA A 734 -2.63 -17.26 -27.51
N HIS A 735 -3.05 -17.22 -28.77
CA HIS A 735 -4.20 -16.40 -29.20
C HIS A 735 -5.52 -16.89 -28.58
N THR A 736 -5.68 -18.20 -28.35
CA THR A 736 -6.84 -18.74 -27.59
C THR A 736 -6.82 -18.41 -26.11
N LEU A 737 -5.64 -18.12 -25.54
CA LEU A 737 -5.42 -17.61 -24.18
C LEU A 737 -5.55 -16.07 -24.11
N GLY A 738 -5.96 -15.38 -25.18
CA GLY A 738 -6.16 -13.94 -25.20
C GLY A 738 -4.97 -13.11 -25.70
N PHE A 739 -3.83 -13.73 -26.04
CA PHE A 739 -2.68 -12.99 -26.55
C PHE A 739 -3.05 -12.30 -27.88
N GLY A 740 -2.81 -10.99 -27.99
CA GLY A 740 -3.28 -10.17 -29.12
C GLY A 740 -4.79 -9.92 -29.09
N THR A 741 -5.58 -10.99 -29.08
CA THR A 741 -7.05 -10.99 -29.20
C THR A 741 -7.77 -10.29 -28.04
N LEU A 742 -7.17 -10.24 -26.84
CA LEU A 742 -7.72 -9.57 -25.66
C LEU A 742 -6.95 -8.33 -25.19
N TRP A 743 -5.83 -7.97 -25.82
CA TRP A 743 -5.02 -6.84 -25.38
C TRP A 743 -5.80 -5.52 -25.28
N TYR A 744 -6.73 -5.27 -26.22
CA TYR A 744 -7.65 -4.14 -26.17
C TYR A 744 -8.64 -4.18 -24.99
N ARG A 745 -9.13 -5.36 -24.61
CA ARG A 745 -10.05 -5.54 -23.47
C ARG A 745 -9.36 -5.26 -22.12
N HIS A 746 -8.07 -5.54 -22.03
CA HIS A 746 -7.25 -5.31 -20.84
C HIS A 746 -6.50 -3.96 -20.85
N SER A 747 -6.75 -3.08 -21.85
CA SER A 747 -6.04 -1.80 -22.04
C SER A 747 -4.51 -1.93 -22.17
N LEU A 748 -4.03 -3.08 -22.66
CA LEU A 748 -2.61 -3.45 -22.73
C LEU A 748 -1.92 -3.07 -24.04
N VAL A 749 -2.62 -2.51 -25.03
CA VAL A 749 -2.04 -1.95 -26.26
C VAL A 749 -2.30 -0.45 -26.35
N ARG A 750 -1.29 0.30 -26.82
CA ARG A 750 -1.34 1.74 -27.01
C ARG A 750 -0.89 2.14 -28.41
N TYR A 751 -1.56 3.16 -28.95
CA TYR A 751 -1.39 3.65 -30.32
C TYR A 751 -1.54 2.54 -31.37
N PRO A 752 -2.71 1.85 -31.40
CA PRO A 752 -2.98 0.82 -32.41
C PRO A 752 -2.83 1.40 -33.81
N SER A 753 -2.29 0.60 -34.73
CA SER A 753 -1.95 1.10 -36.07
C SER A 753 -3.19 1.38 -36.93
N ARG A 754 -4.34 0.76 -36.61
CA ARG A 754 -5.65 1.03 -37.24
C ARG A 754 -6.78 1.18 -36.21
N ASP A 755 -7.86 1.85 -36.60
CA ASP A 755 -9.07 2.01 -35.80
C ASP A 755 -10.07 0.85 -36.02
N ALA A 756 -11.23 0.93 -35.36
CA ALA A 756 -12.30 -0.07 -35.48
C ALA A 756 -13.01 -0.10 -36.85
N ALA A 757 -12.74 0.85 -37.75
CA ALA A 757 -13.15 0.77 -39.16
C ALA A 757 -12.04 0.18 -40.06
N GLY A 758 -10.82 0.01 -39.52
CA GLY A 758 -9.64 -0.42 -40.25
C GLY A 758 -8.88 0.72 -40.91
N ASP A 759 -9.15 1.99 -40.59
CA ASP A 759 -8.42 3.14 -41.11
C ASP A 759 -7.16 3.44 -40.25
N PRO A 760 -6.03 3.90 -40.81
CA PRO A 760 -4.83 4.24 -40.02
C PRO A 760 -5.09 5.38 -39.03
N VAL A 761 -4.75 5.18 -37.75
CA VAL A 761 -5.06 6.16 -36.69
C VAL A 761 -4.02 7.28 -36.64
N ASP A 762 -2.74 6.91 -36.68
CA ASP A 762 -1.59 7.80 -36.57
C ASP A 762 -0.32 7.05 -37.01
N GLU A 763 0.21 7.36 -38.20
CA GLU A 763 1.39 6.68 -38.74
C GLU A 763 2.71 7.16 -38.10
N ASP A 764 2.70 8.26 -37.33
CA ASP A 764 3.87 8.83 -36.65
C ASP A 764 4.04 8.30 -35.21
N ARG A 765 3.09 7.50 -34.69
CA ARG A 765 3.16 6.92 -33.32
C ARG A 765 3.42 5.42 -33.31
N ASP A 766 4.28 5.01 -32.39
CA ASP A 766 4.73 3.63 -32.27
C ASP A 766 3.72 2.75 -31.51
N THR A 767 3.17 1.74 -32.18
CA THR A 767 2.25 0.76 -31.58
C THR A 767 2.98 -0.17 -30.63
N HIS A 768 2.54 -0.23 -29.37
CA HIS A 768 3.22 -1.00 -28.34
C HIS A 768 2.31 -1.58 -27.27
N PHE A 769 2.77 -2.65 -26.65
CA PHE A 769 2.18 -3.26 -25.47
C PHE A 769 2.69 -2.57 -24.20
N THR A 770 1.81 -2.37 -23.22
CA THR A 770 2.02 -1.54 -22.03
C THR A 770 2.16 -2.32 -20.72
N GLY A 771 2.02 -3.65 -20.75
CA GLY A 771 2.17 -4.51 -19.58
C GLY A 771 3.58 -4.42 -18.97
N ALA A 772 3.64 -4.29 -17.65
CA ALA A 772 4.85 -3.98 -16.92
C ALA A 772 5.77 -5.20 -16.76
N LEU A 773 5.19 -6.40 -16.69
CA LEU A 773 5.96 -7.64 -16.57
C LEU A 773 6.60 -8.00 -17.92
N ALA A 774 5.86 -7.85 -19.03
CA ALA A 774 6.39 -8.02 -20.37
C ALA A 774 7.48 -6.99 -20.68
N LEU A 775 7.31 -5.73 -20.28
CA LEU A 775 8.34 -4.69 -20.46
C LEU A 775 9.64 -5.02 -19.71
N ALA A 776 9.55 -5.49 -18.46
CA ALA A 776 10.73 -5.92 -17.70
C ALA A 776 11.45 -7.12 -18.36
N ALA A 777 10.70 -8.06 -18.94
CA ALA A 777 11.27 -9.18 -19.70
C ALA A 777 11.86 -8.75 -21.06
N PHE A 778 11.26 -7.77 -21.73
CA PHE A 778 11.76 -7.21 -22.99
C PHE A 778 13.07 -6.45 -22.77
N ASP A 779 13.15 -5.61 -21.74
CA ASP A 779 14.39 -4.95 -21.31
C ASP A 779 15.49 -5.98 -21.02
N ALA A 780 15.16 -7.06 -20.29
CA ALA A 780 16.09 -8.15 -19.98
C ALA A 780 16.54 -8.96 -21.22
N ALA A 781 15.73 -9.02 -22.27
CA ALA A 781 16.08 -9.61 -23.57
C ALA A 781 16.96 -8.69 -24.45
N GLY A 782 17.26 -7.46 -24.00
CA GLY A 782 18.04 -6.45 -24.73
C GLY A 782 17.26 -5.19 -25.11
N GLY A 783 15.97 -5.10 -24.79
CA GLY A 783 15.05 -4.05 -25.24
C GLY A 783 15.36 -2.63 -24.75
N THR A 784 16.29 -2.45 -23.79
CA THR A 784 16.60 -1.14 -23.19
C THR A 784 17.10 -0.07 -24.16
N GLU A 785 17.59 -0.45 -25.35
CA GLU A 785 18.00 0.48 -26.42
C GLU A 785 16.85 0.86 -27.37
N TYR A 786 15.67 0.21 -27.25
CA TYR A 786 14.54 0.48 -28.13
C TYR A 786 13.88 1.86 -27.84
N PRO A 787 13.65 2.71 -28.85
CA PRO A 787 13.08 4.04 -28.67
C PRO A 787 11.69 4.01 -28.00
N GLY A 788 11.54 4.72 -26.88
CA GLY A 788 10.26 4.86 -26.17
C GLY A 788 10.06 3.96 -24.96
N ARG A 789 10.93 2.94 -24.74
CA ARG A 789 10.86 2.01 -23.59
C ARG A 789 9.49 1.35 -23.43
N SER A 790 9.06 0.70 -24.50
CA SER A 790 7.81 -0.05 -24.58
C SER A 790 8.05 -1.35 -25.36
N VAL A 791 7.12 -2.31 -25.28
CA VAL A 791 7.25 -3.61 -25.97
C VAL A 791 6.65 -3.49 -27.38
N PRO A 792 7.43 -3.58 -28.48
CA PRO A 792 6.93 -3.22 -29.80
C PRO A 792 5.96 -4.26 -30.38
N VAL A 793 4.77 -3.78 -30.73
CA VAL A 793 3.69 -4.57 -31.33
C VAL A 793 3.71 -4.38 -32.84
N GLU A 794 3.33 -5.42 -33.59
CA GLU A 794 3.34 -5.41 -35.05
C GLU A 794 2.37 -4.36 -35.61
N ASN A 795 2.88 -3.48 -36.48
CA ASN A 795 2.13 -2.38 -37.11
C ASN A 795 2.08 -2.49 -38.64
N ALA A 796 2.68 -3.53 -39.22
CA ALA A 796 2.55 -3.92 -40.62
C ALA A 796 1.62 -5.14 -40.78
N GLY A 797 1.53 -5.69 -42.01
CA GLY A 797 0.72 -6.89 -42.29
C GLY A 797 -0.81 -6.68 -42.28
N GLY A 798 -1.52 -7.78 -42.48
CA GLY A 798 -2.99 -7.84 -42.49
C GLY A 798 -3.61 -7.94 -41.09
N PRO A 799 -4.96 -7.95 -40.98
CA PRO A 799 -5.66 -7.93 -39.69
C PRO A 799 -5.36 -9.10 -38.74
N GLY A 800 -4.88 -10.24 -39.26
CA GLY A 800 -4.48 -11.39 -38.44
C GLY A 800 -3.09 -11.26 -37.79
N SER A 801 -2.24 -10.33 -38.24
CA SER A 801 -0.89 -10.11 -37.70
C SER A 801 -0.76 -8.75 -36.98
N ARG A 802 -1.48 -7.77 -37.48
CA ARG A 802 -1.43 -6.36 -37.06
C ARG A 802 -2.04 -6.17 -35.68
N ASP A 803 -1.39 -5.37 -34.85
CA ASP A 803 -1.78 -4.99 -33.49
C ASP A 803 -1.99 -6.16 -32.49
N GLY A 804 -1.80 -7.42 -32.91
CA GLY A 804 -1.97 -8.64 -32.11
C GLY A 804 -0.72 -9.49 -31.89
N HIS A 805 0.40 -9.16 -32.57
CA HIS A 805 1.67 -9.87 -32.51
C HIS A 805 2.82 -8.99 -31.99
N TRP A 806 3.92 -9.62 -31.60
CA TRP A 806 5.20 -8.91 -31.46
C TRP A 806 5.74 -8.50 -32.83
N ARG A 807 6.40 -7.34 -32.90
CA ARG A 807 6.88 -6.80 -34.17
C ARG A 807 8.01 -7.63 -34.78
N GLU A 808 7.80 -8.16 -35.98
CA GLU A 808 8.74 -9.00 -36.73
C GLU A 808 10.11 -8.32 -36.91
N SER A 809 10.13 -7.00 -37.13
CA SER A 809 11.37 -6.24 -37.33
C SER A 809 12.19 -5.98 -36.07
N VAL A 810 11.63 -6.25 -34.88
CA VAL A 810 12.31 -6.09 -33.58
C VAL A 810 12.60 -7.45 -32.95
N PHE A 811 11.63 -8.37 -32.95
CA PHE A 811 11.77 -9.70 -32.33
C PHE A 811 12.38 -10.74 -33.28
N GLY A 812 12.06 -10.63 -34.58
CA GLY A 812 12.58 -11.54 -35.60
C GLY A 812 12.01 -12.95 -35.48
N ALA A 813 12.74 -13.85 -34.83
CA ALA A 813 12.34 -15.24 -34.64
C ALA A 813 12.00 -15.47 -33.16
N GLU A 814 10.83 -15.00 -32.74
CA GLU A 814 10.20 -15.31 -31.45
C GLU A 814 8.81 -15.88 -31.73
N LEU A 815 8.33 -16.80 -30.89
CA LEU A 815 7.11 -17.58 -31.14
C LEU A 815 5.91 -16.72 -31.58
N MET A 816 5.67 -15.57 -30.95
CA MET A 816 4.53 -14.68 -31.22
C MET A 816 4.88 -13.51 -32.17
N SER A 817 5.96 -13.65 -32.93
CA SER A 817 6.18 -12.87 -34.17
C SER A 817 5.32 -13.45 -35.30
N PRO A 818 4.82 -12.65 -36.25
CA PRO A 818 3.80 -13.08 -37.22
C PRO A 818 4.29 -13.97 -38.36
N ARG A 819 5.55 -14.43 -38.37
CA ARG A 819 6.12 -15.24 -39.47
C ARG A 819 6.85 -16.49 -38.97
N VAL A 820 6.31 -17.66 -39.33
CA VAL A 820 7.02 -18.94 -39.19
C VAL A 820 8.15 -19.02 -40.23
N ARG A 821 9.35 -19.37 -39.80
CA ARG A 821 10.57 -19.32 -40.60
C ARG A 821 11.06 -20.73 -40.90
N ARG A 822 10.64 -21.31 -42.04
CA ARG A 822 10.97 -22.70 -42.45
C ARG A 822 12.46 -23.04 -42.21
N GLY A 823 12.73 -23.94 -41.26
CA GLY A 823 14.08 -24.39 -40.90
C GLY A 823 14.75 -23.65 -39.72
N GLN A 824 14.08 -22.68 -39.10
CA GLN A 824 14.43 -22.13 -37.78
C GLN A 824 13.50 -22.73 -36.70
N ILE A 825 13.75 -22.38 -35.43
CA ILE A 825 12.85 -22.67 -34.32
C ILE A 825 12.57 -21.33 -33.64
N GLU A 826 11.30 -21.00 -33.46
CA GLU A 826 10.81 -19.77 -32.86
C GLU A 826 10.64 -19.99 -31.33
N PRO A 827 11.58 -19.56 -30.47
CA PRO A 827 11.49 -19.73 -29.03
C PRO A 827 10.30 -18.99 -28.41
N LEU A 828 9.66 -19.63 -27.43
CA LEU A 828 8.73 -18.98 -26.50
C LEU A 828 9.53 -18.11 -25.52
N SER A 829 9.52 -16.80 -25.71
CA SER A 829 10.27 -15.90 -24.83
C SER A 829 9.59 -15.66 -23.47
N ALA A 830 10.39 -15.18 -22.51
CA ALA A 830 9.88 -14.65 -21.26
C ALA A 830 8.97 -13.41 -21.46
N VAL A 831 9.11 -12.68 -22.57
CA VAL A 831 8.24 -11.53 -22.91
C VAL A 831 6.82 -12.01 -23.16
N THR A 832 6.67 -13.05 -23.97
CA THR A 832 5.39 -13.70 -24.27
C THR A 832 4.72 -14.25 -23.02
N LEU A 833 5.47 -14.94 -22.15
CA LEU A 833 4.91 -15.45 -20.90
C LEU A 833 4.46 -14.34 -19.96
N GLN A 834 5.27 -13.29 -19.78
CA GLN A 834 4.90 -12.19 -18.89
C GLN A 834 3.74 -11.35 -19.43
N ALA A 835 3.53 -11.28 -20.75
CA ALA A 835 2.35 -10.63 -21.33
C ALA A 835 1.03 -11.35 -20.98
N LEU A 836 1.04 -12.68 -20.80
CA LEU A 836 -0.11 -13.40 -20.22
C LEU A 836 -0.29 -13.07 -18.73
N ALA A 837 0.80 -12.89 -17.98
CA ALA A 837 0.75 -12.47 -16.57
C ALA A 837 0.22 -11.04 -16.38
N ASP A 838 0.53 -10.12 -17.31
CA ASP A 838 -0.08 -8.78 -17.38
C ASP A 838 -1.59 -8.84 -17.69
N MET A 839 -2.07 -9.89 -18.37
CA MET A 839 -3.52 -10.22 -18.47
C MET A 839 -4.08 -10.98 -17.25
N ALA A 840 -3.33 -11.02 -16.14
CA ALA A 840 -3.66 -11.66 -14.86
C ALA A 840 -3.62 -13.20 -14.79
N TYR A 841 -3.12 -13.91 -15.80
CA TYR A 841 -2.77 -15.34 -15.65
C TYR A 841 -1.68 -15.54 -14.57
N ARG A 842 -1.52 -16.79 -14.11
CA ARG A 842 -0.37 -17.21 -13.28
C ARG A 842 0.56 -18.06 -14.13
N VAL A 843 1.67 -17.48 -14.59
CA VAL A 843 2.65 -18.16 -15.45
C VAL A 843 3.89 -18.58 -14.67
N ASP A 844 4.49 -19.70 -15.05
CA ASP A 844 5.85 -20.05 -14.68
C ASP A 844 6.84 -19.49 -15.71
N ALA A 845 7.33 -18.28 -15.46
CA ALA A 845 8.32 -17.63 -16.32
C ALA A 845 9.66 -18.38 -16.41
N SER A 846 9.93 -19.38 -15.53
CA SER A 846 11.12 -20.24 -15.65
C SER A 846 11.01 -21.28 -16.77
N ARG A 847 9.82 -21.46 -17.36
CA ARG A 847 9.58 -22.29 -18.55
C ARG A 847 9.78 -21.54 -19.88
N ALA A 848 10.16 -20.27 -19.83
CA ALA A 848 10.59 -19.53 -21.03
C ALA A 848 11.81 -20.20 -21.67
N GLU A 849 11.84 -20.24 -23.00
CA GLU A 849 13.00 -20.71 -23.75
C GLU A 849 14.05 -19.58 -23.88
N PRO A 850 15.36 -19.92 -23.95
CA PRO A 850 16.42 -18.91 -24.06
C PRO A 850 16.25 -18.03 -25.29
N TYR A 851 16.03 -16.74 -25.06
CA TYR A 851 15.78 -15.73 -26.10
C TYR A 851 16.52 -14.43 -25.80
N SER A 852 16.88 -13.69 -26.85
CA SER A 852 17.44 -12.34 -26.79
C SER A 852 17.13 -11.65 -28.12
N LEU A 853 16.94 -10.34 -28.10
CA LEU A 853 16.61 -9.59 -29.32
C LEU A 853 17.74 -9.72 -30.37
N PRO A 854 17.40 -9.84 -31.66
CA PRO A 854 18.34 -9.57 -32.75
C PRO A 854 19.06 -8.24 -32.56
N ALA A 855 20.32 -8.15 -33.00
CA ALA A 855 21.10 -6.91 -32.88
C ALA A 855 20.38 -5.74 -33.57
N LEU A 856 19.92 -4.77 -32.76
CA LEU A 856 18.96 -3.75 -33.17
C LEU A 856 19.51 -2.86 -34.29
N ALA A 857 18.95 -3.00 -35.50
CA ALA A 857 19.21 -2.07 -36.59
C ALA A 857 18.40 -0.78 -36.35
N PRO A 858 19.01 0.42 -36.38
CA PRO A 858 18.32 1.66 -36.03
C PRO A 858 17.43 2.15 -37.19
N VAL A 859 16.21 1.62 -37.29
CA VAL A 859 15.23 2.02 -38.32
C VAL A 859 13.84 2.18 -37.70
N LEU A 860 13.40 3.44 -37.57
CA LEU A 860 11.97 3.77 -37.58
C LEU A 860 11.45 3.51 -39.00
N ALA A 861 10.72 2.40 -39.19
CA ALA A 861 10.16 2.02 -40.48
C ALA A 861 8.67 2.42 -40.54
N PRO A 862 8.26 3.34 -41.44
CA PRO A 862 6.84 3.61 -41.68
C PRO A 862 6.19 2.40 -42.39
N PRO A 863 4.86 2.22 -42.27
CA PRO A 863 4.18 1.02 -42.74
C PRO A 863 4.23 0.88 -44.27
N THR A 864 4.91 -0.16 -44.77
CA THR A 864 4.86 -0.55 -46.19
C THR A 864 3.52 -1.24 -46.48
N GLY A 865 2.67 -0.58 -47.26
CA GLY A 865 1.38 -1.10 -47.66
C GLY A 865 1.48 -2.20 -48.72
N GLU A 866 1.15 -3.43 -48.32
CA GLU A 866 0.81 -4.55 -49.18
C GLU A 866 -0.47 -5.18 -48.60
N ALA A 867 -1.39 -5.67 -49.43
CA ALA A 867 -2.77 -5.93 -49.01
C ALA A 867 -3.37 -7.16 -49.69
N ASP A 868 -4.00 -8.05 -48.90
CA ASP A 868 -5.15 -8.83 -49.33
C ASP A 868 -5.93 -9.44 -48.13
N ALA A 869 -7.11 -9.98 -48.43
CA ALA A 869 -8.01 -10.83 -47.61
C ALA A 869 -8.66 -10.25 -46.31
N PRO A 870 -9.95 -10.60 -46.02
CA PRO A 870 -10.69 -10.18 -44.82
C PRO A 870 -10.73 -11.22 -43.69
N ALA A 871 -10.98 -10.78 -42.46
CA ALA A 871 -11.12 -11.66 -41.28
C ALA A 871 -12.53 -12.30 -41.16
N PRO A 872 -12.63 -13.57 -40.70
CA PRO A 872 -13.88 -14.22 -40.33
C PRO A 872 -14.19 -14.13 -38.82
N GLY A 873 -15.45 -14.40 -38.43
CA GLY A 873 -15.84 -14.65 -37.03
C GLY A 873 -16.73 -13.58 -36.38
N ASN A 874 -18.04 -13.82 -36.30
CA ASN A 874 -18.97 -12.96 -35.55
C ASN A 874 -19.02 -13.37 -34.07
N CYS A 875 -18.54 -12.51 -33.16
CA CYS A 875 -18.76 -12.71 -31.73
C CYS A 875 -20.26 -12.58 -31.36
N VAL A 876 -20.85 -13.66 -30.86
CA VAL A 876 -22.26 -13.67 -30.42
C VAL A 876 -22.39 -13.12 -29.01
N VAL A 877 -22.78 -11.86 -28.88
CA VAL A 877 -23.23 -11.28 -27.60
C VAL A 877 -24.62 -11.83 -27.27
N LEU A 878 -24.75 -12.60 -26.19
CA LEU A 878 -26.04 -13.13 -25.73
C LEU A 878 -26.92 -12.01 -25.15
N PRO A 879 -28.14 -11.77 -25.68
CA PRO A 879 -29.02 -10.73 -25.16
C PRO A 879 -29.79 -11.21 -23.91
N GLY A 880 -29.35 -10.77 -22.73
CA GLY A 880 -30.12 -10.84 -21.49
C GLY A 880 -29.94 -12.11 -20.65
N GLY A 881 -28.82 -12.18 -19.91
CA GLY A 881 -28.67 -13.05 -18.75
C GLY A 881 -28.81 -12.23 -17.45
N THR A 882 -29.71 -12.62 -16.54
CA THR A 882 -29.79 -11.99 -15.21
C THR A 882 -28.56 -12.33 -14.37
N ALA A 883 -28.05 -11.35 -13.63
CA ALA A 883 -26.83 -11.48 -12.83
C ALA A 883 -26.86 -12.69 -11.86
N VAL A 884 -25.72 -13.38 -11.77
CA VAL A 884 -25.34 -14.16 -10.60
C VAL A 884 -24.42 -13.28 -9.77
N ASP A 885 -24.90 -12.83 -8.62
CA ASP A 885 -24.12 -12.04 -7.66
C ASP A 885 -23.37 -12.99 -6.71
N ASP A 886 -22.08 -13.19 -6.98
CA ASP A 886 -21.09 -13.69 -6.01
C ASP A 886 -20.06 -12.57 -5.73
N GLY A 887 -20.55 -11.40 -5.33
CA GLY A 887 -19.76 -10.17 -5.24
C GLY A 887 -18.63 -10.17 -4.21
N ARG A 888 -17.39 -9.94 -4.70
CA ARG A 888 -16.32 -9.20 -4.01
C ARG A 888 -15.40 -8.51 -5.04
N PRO A 889 -15.23 -7.18 -5.03
CA PRO A 889 -14.17 -6.51 -5.79
C PRO A 889 -12.80 -6.68 -5.10
N LEU A 890 -11.72 -6.71 -5.89
CA LEU A 890 -10.36 -6.97 -5.40
C LEU A 890 -9.48 -5.70 -5.41
N ILE A 891 -9.43 -4.98 -4.28
CA ILE A 891 -8.30 -4.10 -3.92
C ILE A 891 -7.96 -4.35 -2.45
N VAL A 892 -6.66 -4.45 -2.14
CA VAL A 892 -6.17 -5.07 -0.89
C VAL A 892 -6.17 -4.12 0.31
N LEU A 893 -7.14 -4.31 1.21
CA LEU A 893 -6.97 -4.22 2.67
C LEU A 893 -7.77 -5.35 3.35
N PRO A 894 -7.40 -5.82 4.56
CA PRO A 894 -7.91 -7.09 5.12
C PRO A 894 -9.33 -6.97 5.71
N ASP A 895 -10.34 -6.98 4.84
CA ASP A 895 -11.73 -6.69 5.19
C ASP A 895 -12.51 -7.91 5.76
N ARG A 896 -11.96 -8.54 6.81
CA ARG A 896 -12.67 -9.46 7.72
C ARG A 896 -11.94 -9.81 9.03
N VAL A 897 -11.36 -8.82 9.73
CA VAL A 897 -10.91 -9.04 11.12
C VAL A 897 -12.13 -9.21 12.04
N THR A 898 -12.39 -10.43 12.49
CA THR A 898 -13.48 -10.71 13.45
C THR A 898 -12.92 -10.97 14.84
N VAL A 899 -13.47 -10.25 15.82
CA VAL A 899 -13.15 -10.39 17.25
C VAL A 899 -14.38 -10.98 17.93
N ARG A 900 -14.20 -12.06 18.71
CA ARG A 900 -15.30 -12.72 19.44
C ARG A 900 -14.93 -12.95 20.91
N PRO A 901 -15.88 -12.78 21.86
CA PRO A 901 -15.69 -13.24 23.22
C PRO A 901 -15.58 -14.77 23.24
N LEU A 902 -14.80 -15.30 24.18
CA LEU A 902 -14.78 -16.73 24.47
C LEU A 902 -16.09 -17.12 25.18
N PRO A 903 -16.62 -18.33 24.97
CA PRO A 903 -17.73 -18.83 25.78
C PRO A 903 -17.30 -18.92 27.25
N PRO A 904 -18.23 -18.72 28.22
CA PRO A 904 -17.93 -19.01 29.61
C PRO A 904 -17.57 -20.49 29.79
N ARG A 905 -16.57 -20.76 30.62
CA ARG A 905 -16.23 -22.10 31.13
C ARG A 905 -17.02 -22.38 32.40
#